data_AF-A0A8J4XHK0-F1
#
_entry.id   AF-A0A8J4XHK0-F1
#
_cell.length_a   1.000
_cell.length_b   1.000
_cell.length_c   1.000
_cell.angle_alpha   90.00
_cell.angle_beta   90.00
_cell.angle_gamma   90.00
#
_symmetry.space_group_name_H-M   'P 1'
#
loop_
_entity.id
_entity.type
_entity.pdbx_description
1 polymer ?
#
loop_
_entity_poly.entity_id
_entity_poly.type
_entity_poly.pdbx_seq_one_letter_code
_entity_poly.pdbx_strand_id
1 'polypeptide(L)'
;MTRCSHEDSPYQLLYGKPHIYEEVLGFKFRISADSFFQVNRGGAEALYTTVAELSKASEKETLLDVCCGTGAIGISLSPRLKKVIGIELIEQAVQDAKYNATLNGVQNYAAGQAETMTDTEKNGFYPAKQRMPEQNGKTAGTDDAFDELYKEKEGVMPPIRIVWKNVVMMTLLHIGAVYGLSLIPSAKALTLLWAWICFMISGFGVSAGVHRLWSHRSYKATLPLRLFLAIGNSMAFQNDIYEWSRDHRVHHKYADTNADPHNSSRGFFFSHIGWLLVRKHPDVIEKGSKLDLSDLKADGVVMFQRRYYKLSVVVMCFIFPTLVPWYFWDESLWVAYFIPGLLRYAAVLHSTWLVNSAAHMWGMRPFNLNINPRENRFVSFCALGEGFHNYHHTFPYDYATSEHGSLLNGTKVFIDLMCFIGLAEDRKTPSREAILARVQRTATRETAFVHAISSAGVMYTLTRNCSLGDFDNCGCDDTRNGQRGGQGWLWGGCSDNVGFGDAISKQFVDALETGQDARAAMNLHNNEAGRKAVKGTMQRTCKCHGVSGSCTTQTCWLQLPEFREVGNYLKEKYHRAIKVDLLRGAGNSAASRGAVAETFSSISRKELVHLEDSPDYCVENRTLGLPGTEGRECLKKGKNLSKWEKRSCKRLCSDCGLAVEERRAETVSSCNCKFHWCCAVKCEQCRKTVTKYYCVRAKQVKNDSASRRKSLRLRKKH
;
A
#
# COMPACT_ATOMS: atom_id res chain seq x y z
N MET A 1 25.65 -13.12 -1.65
CA MET A 1 26.82 -13.14 -2.56
C MET A 1 27.84 -12.21 -1.96
N THR A 2 28.93 -12.77 -1.47
CA THR A 2 30.13 -12.04 -1.03
C THR A 2 30.77 -11.40 -2.25
N ARG A 3 30.72 -10.07 -2.37
CA ARG A 3 31.64 -9.34 -3.25
C ARG A 3 32.93 -9.16 -2.45
N CYS A 4 33.97 -9.93 -2.75
CA CYS A 4 35.32 -9.50 -2.40
C CYS A 4 35.64 -8.31 -3.30
N SER A 5 36.10 -7.20 -2.74
CA SER A 5 36.74 -6.15 -3.53
C SER A 5 38.11 -6.64 -4.03
N HIS A 6 38.70 -5.98 -5.02
CA HIS A 6 40.07 -6.26 -5.48
C HIS A 6 41.10 -6.20 -4.33
N GLU A 7 40.82 -5.40 -3.29
CA GLU A 7 41.67 -5.24 -2.11
C GLU A 7 41.61 -6.46 -1.17
N ASP A 8 40.47 -7.17 -1.15
CA ASP A 8 40.25 -8.34 -0.28
C ASP A 8 40.72 -9.67 -0.90
N SER A 9 40.90 -9.72 -2.22
CA SER A 9 41.32 -10.93 -2.96
C SER A 9 42.07 -10.57 -4.24
N PRO A 10 43.36 -10.18 -4.16
CA PRO A 10 44.14 -9.79 -5.33
C PRO A 10 44.24 -10.95 -6.33
N TYR A 11 43.92 -10.70 -7.60
CA TYR A 11 44.13 -11.66 -8.68
C TYR A 11 45.41 -11.33 -9.45
N GLN A 12 46.08 -12.38 -9.94
CA GLN A 12 47.24 -12.27 -10.81
C GLN A 12 46.91 -12.86 -12.17
N LEU A 13 47.20 -12.13 -13.25
CA LEU A 13 47.09 -12.67 -14.60
C LEU A 13 48.14 -13.76 -14.80
N LEU A 14 47.70 -15.02 -14.84
CA LEU A 14 48.60 -16.16 -15.02
C LEU A 14 48.99 -16.38 -16.50
N TYR A 15 48.07 -16.12 -17.44
CA TYR A 15 48.30 -16.26 -18.88
C TYR A 15 47.19 -15.55 -19.67
N GLY A 16 47.50 -15.03 -20.87
CA GLY A 16 46.52 -14.41 -21.76
C GLY A 16 46.35 -12.89 -21.59
N LYS A 17 45.14 -12.37 -21.86
CA LYS A 17 44.81 -10.94 -21.71
C LYS A 17 44.08 -10.71 -20.37
N PRO A 18 44.26 -9.55 -19.69
CA PRO A 18 43.61 -9.25 -18.41
C PRO A 18 42.11 -8.92 -18.50
N HIS A 19 41.52 -9.08 -19.68
CA HIS A 19 40.12 -8.77 -19.96
C HIS A 19 39.58 -9.73 -21.03
N ILE A 20 38.27 -9.90 -21.03
CA ILE A 20 37.53 -10.62 -22.07
C ILE A 20 36.67 -9.68 -22.89
N TYR A 21 36.21 -10.15 -24.05
CA TYR A 21 35.23 -9.44 -24.86
C TYR A 21 33.96 -10.27 -24.97
N GLU A 22 32.82 -9.62 -24.84
CA GLU A 22 31.50 -10.23 -25.09
C GLU A 22 30.65 -9.31 -25.97
N GLU A 23 29.68 -9.88 -26.68
CA GLU A 23 28.78 -9.11 -27.54
C GLU A 23 27.33 -9.23 -27.06
N VAL A 24 26.64 -8.12 -26.88
CA VAL A 24 25.25 -8.06 -26.41
C VAL A 24 24.51 -7.00 -27.23
N LEU A 25 23.37 -7.38 -27.82
CA LEU A 25 22.55 -6.49 -28.66
C LEU A 25 23.34 -5.80 -29.80
N GLY A 26 24.36 -6.47 -30.35
CA GLY A 26 25.23 -5.93 -31.41
C GLY A 26 26.32 -4.96 -30.93
N PHE A 27 26.46 -4.76 -29.62
CA PHE A 27 27.53 -3.97 -29.00
C PHE A 27 28.58 -4.88 -28.38
N LYS A 28 29.85 -4.56 -28.58
CA LYS A 28 31.00 -5.31 -28.06
C LYS A 28 31.53 -4.69 -26.77
N PHE A 29 31.67 -5.46 -25.72
CA PHE A 29 32.09 -5.00 -24.39
C PHE A 29 33.39 -5.68 -23.96
N ARG A 30 34.41 -4.87 -23.66
CA ARG A 30 35.57 -5.25 -22.87
C ARG A 30 35.17 -5.34 -21.41
N ILE A 31 35.52 -6.46 -20.77
CA ILE A 31 35.20 -6.77 -19.39
C ILE A 31 36.50 -7.15 -18.68
N SER A 32 36.99 -6.28 -17.82
CA SER A 32 38.11 -6.54 -16.91
C SER A 32 37.63 -7.29 -15.67
N ALA A 33 38.56 -7.84 -14.90
CA ALA A 33 38.23 -8.77 -13.81
C ALA A 33 37.45 -8.15 -12.63
N ASP A 34 37.63 -6.85 -12.34
CA ASP A 34 36.84 -6.15 -11.31
C ASP A 34 35.55 -5.51 -11.86
N SER A 35 35.32 -5.64 -13.16
CA SER A 35 34.19 -5.00 -13.83
C SER A 35 32.96 -5.90 -13.82
N PHE A 36 31.84 -5.37 -13.35
CA PHE A 36 30.57 -6.10 -13.37
C PHE A 36 30.00 -6.19 -14.79
N PHE A 37 29.66 -7.42 -15.22
CA PHE A 37 28.95 -7.72 -16.46
C PHE A 37 27.99 -8.90 -16.28
N GLN A 38 26.81 -8.85 -16.91
CA GLN A 38 25.85 -9.96 -16.88
C GLN A 38 26.31 -11.10 -17.79
N VAL A 39 26.79 -12.20 -17.19
CA VAL A 39 27.37 -13.34 -17.93
C VAL A 39 26.35 -14.19 -18.69
N ASN A 40 25.05 -14.09 -18.36
CA ASN A 40 24.00 -14.77 -19.12
C ASN A 40 23.53 -13.87 -20.26
N ARG A 41 24.17 -14.01 -21.43
CA ARG A 41 23.90 -13.20 -22.63
C ARG A 41 22.41 -13.15 -23.02
N GLY A 42 21.75 -14.31 -23.15
CA GLY A 42 20.33 -14.34 -23.56
C GLY A 42 19.40 -13.68 -22.55
N GLY A 43 19.70 -13.83 -21.26
CA GLY A 43 18.98 -13.11 -20.20
C GLY A 43 19.24 -11.60 -20.21
N ALA A 44 20.49 -11.19 -20.46
CA ALA A 44 20.88 -9.79 -20.57
C ALA A 44 20.20 -9.10 -21.76
N GLU A 45 20.19 -9.73 -22.94
CA GLU A 45 19.53 -9.19 -24.13
C GLU A 45 18.02 -9.00 -23.92
N ALA A 46 17.34 -9.99 -23.32
CA ALA A 46 15.92 -9.89 -22.97
C ALA A 46 15.65 -8.78 -21.95
N LEU A 47 16.49 -8.69 -20.90
CA LEU A 47 16.37 -7.66 -19.87
C LEU A 47 16.57 -6.25 -20.45
N TYR A 48 17.64 -6.04 -21.22
CA TYR A 48 17.99 -4.72 -21.74
C TYR A 48 16.98 -4.25 -22.80
N THR A 49 16.46 -5.17 -23.61
CA THR A 49 15.36 -4.88 -24.54
C THR A 49 14.09 -4.47 -23.79
N THR A 50 13.72 -5.21 -22.74
CA THR A 50 12.56 -4.88 -21.91
C THR A 50 12.72 -3.51 -21.23
N VAL A 51 13.92 -3.18 -20.74
CA VAL A 51 14.24 -1.86 -20.17
C VAL A 51 14.12 -0.77 -21.23
N ALA A 52 14.59 -1.02 -22.46
CA ALA A 52 14.46 -0.09 -23.58
C ALA A 52 12.98 0.22 -23.90
N GLU A 53 12.12 -0.80 -23.86
CA GLU A 53 10.69 -0.67 -24.16
C GLU A 53 9.92 0.05 -23.04
N LEU A 54 10.18 -0.32 -21.79
CA LEU A 54 9.50 0.27 -20.62
C LEU A 54 9.93 1.71 -20.37
N SER A 55 11.21 2.04 -20.62
CA SER A 55 11.73 3.39 -20.41
C SER A 55 11.18 4.42 -21.40
N LYS A 56 10.64 3.99 -22.55
CA LYS A 56 10.20 4.87 -23.65
C LYS A 56 11.26 5.91 -24.04
N ALA A 57 12.53 5.54 -23.93
CA ALA A 57 13.67 6.40 -24.15
C ALA A 57 13.58 7.18 -25.47
N SER A 58 13.74 8.50 -25.40
CA SER A 58 13.69 9.41 -26.55
C SER A 58 14.98 10.21 -26.73
N GLU A 59 15.24 10.65 -27.96
CA GLU A 59 16.45 11.44 -28.32
C GLU A 59 16.56 12.80 -27.61
N LYS A 60 15.60 13.16 -26.76
CA LYS A 60 15.57 14.40 -25.99
C LYS A 60 16.09 14.22 -24.56
N GLU A 61 16.19 12.98 -24.08
CA GLU A 61 16.42 12.67 -22.68
C GLU A 61 17.87 12.30 -22.39
N THR A 62 18.30 12.58 -21.16
CA THR A 62 19.59 12.13 -20.64
C THR A 62 19.35 10.94 -19.73
N LEU A 63 19.95 9.80 -20.04
CA LEU A 63 19.89 8.61 -19.19
C LEU A 63 21.00 8.66 -18.16
N LEU A 64 20.64 8.36 -16.92
CA LEU A 64 21.58 8.08 -15.86
C LEU A 64 21.63 6.58 -15.61
N ASP A 65 22.77 5.97 -15.89
CA ASP A 65 23.04 4.55 -15.64
C ASP A 65 23.83 4.42 -14.33
N VAL A 66 23.12 4.24 -13.21
CA VAL A 66 23.73 4.14 -11.87
C VAL A 66 24.14 2.71 -11.60
N CYS A 67 25.39 2.51 -11.15
CA CYS A 67 26.06 1.22 -11.10
C CYS A 67 26.22 0.60 -12.50
N CYS A 68 26.71 1.41 -13.45
CA CYS A 68 26.73 1.04 -14.87
C CYS A 68 27.65 -0.16 -15.19
N GLY A 69 28.53 -0.58 -14.26
CA GLY A 69 29.54 -1.60 -14.54
C GLY A 69 30.37 -1.21 -15.76
N THR A 70 30.49 -2.11 -16.74
CA THR A 70 31.15 -1.84 -18.03
C THR A 70 30.34 -0.99 -19.02
N GLY A 71 29.23 -0.37 -18.57
CA GLY A 71 28.34 0.47 -19.39
C GLY A 71 27.34 -0.30 -20.23
N ALA A 72 27.08 -1.57 -19.93
CA ALA A 72 26.32 -2.47 -20.82
C ALA A 72 24.92 -1.96 -21.17
N ILE A 73 24.15 -1.52 -20.18
CA ILE A 73 22.78 -1.04 -20.39
C ILE A 73 22.78 0.32 -21.07
N GLY A 74 23.52 1.29 -20.51
CA GLY A 74 23.58 2.65 -21.02
C GLY A 74 24.09 2.73 -22.46
N ILE A 75 25.13 1.97 -22.82
CA ILE A 75 25.69 1.92 -24.18
C ILE A 75 24.69 1.27 -25.14
N SER A 76 24.03 0.17 -24.77
CA SER A 76 23.02 -0.46 -25.63
C SER A 76 21.80 0.44 -25.88
N LEU A 77 21.45 1.33 -24.93
CA LEU A 77 20.35 2.29 -25.07
C LEU A 77 20.78 3.61 -25.72
N SER A 78 22.07 3.91 -25.78
CA SER A 78 22.61 5.18 -26.25
C SER A 78 22.13 5.66 -27.63
N PRO A 79 21.82 4.80 -28.63
CA PRO A 79 21.33 5.29 -29.93
C PRO A 79 19.96 5.97 -29.85
N ARG A 80 19.21 5.75 -28.77
CA ARG A 80 17.84 6.29 -28.58
C ARG A 80 17.79 7.51 -27.68
N LEU A 81 18.94 8.01 -27.22
CA LEU A 81 19.03 9.00 -26.14
C LEU A 81 19.91 10.18 -26.54
N LYS A 82 19.64 11.36 -25.96
CA LYS A 82 20.47 12.55 -26.19
C LYS A 82 21.87 12.37 -25.60
N LYS A 83 21.93 11.86 -24.38
CA LYS A 83 23.16 11.70 -23.59
C LYS A 83 22.98 10.57 -22.60
N VAL A 84 24.05 9.83 -22.32
CA VAL A 84 24.09 8.80 -21.29
C VAL A 84 25.22 9.11 -20.32
N ILE A 85 24.94 9.03 -19.04
CA ILE A 85 25.90 9.26 -17.96
C ILE A 85 25.94 8.00 -17.10
N GLY A 86 27.04 7.26 -17.16
CA GLY A 86 27.32 6.12 -16.31
C GLY A 86 27.99 6.53 -15.00
N ILE A 87 27.44 6.09 -13.88
CA ILE A 87 28.04 6.27 -12.55
C ILE A 87 28.39 4.89 -12.03
N GLU A 88 29.63 4.70 -11.62
CA GLU A 88 30.11 3.44 -11.06
C GLU A 88 31.11 3.71 -9.92
N LEU A 89 31.21 2.80 -8.97
CA LEU A 89 32.13 2.92 -7.84
C LEU A 89 33.52 2.42 -8.25
N ILE A 90 33.57 1.29 -8.96
CA ILE A 90 34.82 0.63 -9.35
C ILE A 90 35.50 1.36 -10.50
N GLU A 91 36.72 1.85 -10.28
CA GLU A 91 37.48 2.61 -11.29
C GLU A 91 37.71 1.80 -12.57
N GLN A 92 38.08 0.53 -12.45
CA GLN A 92 38.34 -0.34 -13.59
C GLN A 92 37.09 -0.53 -14.46
N ALA A 93 35.91 -0.59 -13.84
CA ALA A 93 34.63 -0.68 -14.54
C ALA A 93 34.28 0.63 -15.26
N VAL A 94 34.57 1.79 -14.65
CA VAL A 94 34.44 3.11 -15.32
C VAL A 94 35.37 3.19 -16.54
N GLN A 95 36.61 2.71 -16.43
CA GLN A 95 37.56 2.67 -17.54
C GLN A 95 37.07 1.75 -18.67
N ASP A 96 36.53 0.58 -18.33
CA ASP A 96 35.90 -0.32 -19.30
C ASP A 96 34.68 0.31 -19.96
N ALA A 97 33.82 1.00 -19.22
CA ALA A 97 32.65 1.68 -19.78
C ALA A 97 33.05 2.78 -20.80
N LYS A 98 34.05 3.60 -20.47
CA LYS A 98 34.59 4.62 -21.39
C LYS A 98 35.19 3.99 -22.65
N TYR A 99 35.95 2.91 -22.46
CA TYR A 99 36.56 2.17 -23.56
C TYR A 99 35.49 1.53 -24.46
N ASN A 100 34.46 0.94 -23.86
CA ASN A 100 33.36 0.28 -24.57
C ASN A 100 32.51 1.26 -25.35
N ALA A 101 32.23 2.45 -24.81
CA ALA A 101 31.56 3.50 -25.56
C ALA A 101 32.35 3.86 -26.82
N THR A 102 33.67 4.06 -26.67
CA THR A 102 34.57 4.37 -27.80
C THR A 102 34.64 3.22 -28.80
N LEU A 103 34.76 1.98 -28.32
CA LEU A 103 34.84 0.76 -29.12
C LEU A 103 33.60 0.56 -30.01
N ASN A 104 32.43 0.97 -29.53
CA ASN A 104 31.16 0.88 -30.26
C ASN A 104 30.77 2.17 -31.00
N GLY A 105 31.66 3.17 -31.07
CA GLY A 105 31.36 4.43 -31.74
C GLY A 105 30.28 5.28 -31.07
N VAL A 106 30.02 5.07 -29.78
CA VAL A 106 29.03 5.82 -28.99
C VAL A 106 29.64 7.13 -28.49
N GLN A 107 29.23 8.25 -29.08
CA GLN A 107 29.78 9.58 -28.80
C GLN A 107 29.04 10.34 -27.69
N ASN A 108 27.81 9.92 -27.36
CA ASN A 108 26.94 10.58 -26.38
C ASN A 108 27.01 9.93 -24.99
N TYR A 109 28.05 9.14 -24.69
CA TYR A 109 28.23 8.45 -23.41
C TYR A 109 29.40 9.05 -22.62
N ALA A 110 29.17 9.34 -21.34
CA ALA A 110 30.20 9.70 -20.37
C ALA A 110 30.10 8.78 -19.16
N ALA A 111 31.22 8.45 -18.51
CA ALA A 111 31.21 7.72 -17.25
C ALA A 111 32.24 8.29 -16.27
N GLY A 112 32.03 8.09 -14.98
CA GLY A 112 32.90 8.60 -13.93
C GLY A 112 32.65 7.88 -12.61
N GLN A 113 33.62 7.99 -11.69
CA GLN A 113 33.40 7.48 -10.35
C GLN A 113 32.41 8.38 -9.62
N ALA A 114 31.58 7.78 -8.77
CA ALA A 114 30.61 8.51 -7.97
C ALA A 114 31.24 9.66 -7.16
N GLU A 115 32.49 9.47 -6.71
CA GLU A 115 33.25 10.40 -5.88
C GLU A 115 33.90 11.55 -6.66
N THR A 116 34.39 11.28 -7.88
CA THR A 116 35.23 12.21 -8.65
C THR A 116 34.48 13.03 -9.70
N MET A 117 33.20 12.73 -9.97
CA MET A 117 32.37 13.61 -10.80
C MET A 117 32.22 14.99 -10.15
N THR A 118 32.69 16.03 -10.83
CA THR A 118 32.76 17.41 -10.31
C THR A 118 31.38 18.05 -10.17
N ASP A 119 31.25 19.08 -9.33
CA ASP A 119 30.01 19.84 -9.17
C ASP A 119 29.49 20.44 -10.48
N THR A 120 30.31 20.68 -11.49
CA THR A 120 29.86 21.09 -12.84
C THR A 120 29.13 19.97 -13.61
N GLU A 121 29.46 18.70 -13.35
CA GLU A 121 28.76 17.53 -13.88
C GLU A 121 27.58 17.12 -12.96
N LYS A 122 27.67 17.41 -11.65
CA LYS A 122 26.59 17.31 -10.65
C LYS A 122 25.64 18.53 -10.62
N ASN A 123 25.91 19.63 -11.31
CA ASN A 123 25.00 20.79 -11.40
C ASN A 123 23.99 20.67 -12.55
N GLY A 124 24.05 19.57 -13.31
CA GLY A 124 22.86 19.00 -13.95
C GLY A 124 22.00 18.15 -13.01
N PHE A 125 22.50 17.83 -11.80
CA PHE A 125 21.87 16.97 -10.79
C PHE A 125 21.16 17.72 -9.66
N TYR A 126 21.31 19.03 -9.58
CA TYR A 126 20.43 19.87 -8.80
C TYR A 126 20.01 21.02 -9.71
N PRO A 127 18.71 21.27 -9.96
CA PRO A 127 18.35 22.61 -10.34
C PRO A 127 18.93 23.53 -9.25
N ALA A 128 19.48 24.66 -9.69
CA ALA A 128 19.82 25.77 -8.82
C ALA A 128 18.76 25.91 -7.71
N LYS A 129 19.11 26.51 -6.58
CA LYS A 129 18.13 27.18 -5.72
C LYS A 129 17.31 28.15 -6.59
N GLN A 130 16.33 27.64 -7.31
CA GLN A 130 15.01 28.21 -7.32
C GLN A 130 14.72 28.29 -5.83
N ARG A 131 14.75 29.52 -5.30
CA ARG A 131 13.65 29.89 -4.41
C ARG A 131 12.46 29.16 -4.99
N MET A 132 11.91 28.21 -4.23
CA MET A 132 10.60 27.69 -4.60
C MET A 132 9.83 28.94 -5.02
N PRO A 133 9.34 29.07 -6.27
CA PRO A 133 8.16 29.90 -6.39
C PRO A 133 7.26 29.34 -5.31
N GLU A 134 6.66 30.18 -4.48
CA GLU A 134 5.50 29.76 -3.70
C GLU A 134 4.68 28.88 -4.63
N GLN A 135 4.78 27.57 -4.47
CA GLN A 135 3.99 26.65 -5.25
C GLN A 135 2.65 26.77 -4.54
N ASN A 136 1.90 27.78 -4.96
CA ASN A 136 0.46 27.71 -5.12
C ASN A 136 0.13 26.63 -6.17
N GLY A 137 0.66 25.43 -5.97
CA GLY A 137 0.46 24.23 -6.75
C GLY A 137 0.07 23.15 -5.76
N LYS A 138 -1.22 23.14 -5.41
CA LYS A 138 -1.85 22.09 -4.63
C LYS A 138 -1.44 20.74 -5.17
N THR A 139 -0.79 19.93 -4.33
CA THR A 139 -0.60 18.51 -4.58
C THR A 139 -1.99 17.90 -4.81
N ALA A 140 -2.23 17.33 -6.00
CA ALA A 140 -3.55 16.88 -6.43
C ALA A 140 -4.16 15.70 -5.64
N GLY A 141 -3.59 15.36 -4.48
CA GLY A 141 -4.09 14.34 -3.54
C GLY A 141 -4.24 14.83 -2.09
N THR A 142 -3.93 16.09 -1.78
CA THR A 142 -4.15 16.66 -0.43
C THR A 142 -5.50 17.37 -0.28
N ASP A 143 -6.13 17.78 -1.39
CA ASP A 143 -7.40 18.50 -1.37
C ASP A 143 -8.60 17.62 -0.96
N ASP A 144 -8.59 16.34 -1.36
CA ASP A 144 -9.66 15.35 -1.14
C ASP A 144 -9.45 14.47 0.11
N ALA A 145 -8.37 14.72 0.86
CA ALA A 145 -8.12 14.01 2.10
C ALA A 145 -9.14 14.40 3.17
N PHE A 146 -9.55 13.43 3.98
CA PHE A 146 -10.45 13.66 5.11
C PHE A 146 -9.83 14.68 6.08
N ASP A 147 -10.56 15.75 6.39
CA ASP A 147 -10.11 16.80 7.28
C ASP A 147 -10.40 16.42 8.74
N GLU A 148 -9.46 15.69 9.34
CA GLU A 148 -9.53 15.25 10.75
C GLU A 148 -9.55 16.42 11.77
N LEU A 149 -9.27 17.66 11.33
CA LEU A 149 -9.26 18.85 12.19
C LEU A 149 -10.61 19.57 12.22
N TYR A 150 -11.50 19.30 11.27
CA TYR A 150 -12.80 19.93 11.23
C TYR A 150 -13.70 19.42 12.36
N LYS A 151 -14.23 20.35 13.15
CA LYS A 151 -15.29 20.11 14.12
C LYS A 151 -16.52 20.90 13.74
N GLU A 152 -17.68 20.29 13.94
CA GLU A 152 -18.95 20.98 13.79
C GLU A 152 -19.05 22.15 14.76
N LYS A 153 -19.73 23.22 14.34
CA LYS A 153 -20.00 24.36 15.20
C LYS A 153 -20.95 23.90 16.32
N GLU A 154 -20.59 24.17 17.57
CA GLU A 154 -21.47 23.92 18.72
C GLU A 154 -22.69 24.84 18.65
N GLY A 155 -23.89 24.27 18.74
CA GLY A 155 -25.14 25.04 18.68
C GLY A 155 -26.35 24.21 18.29
N VAL A 156 -27.52 24.86 18.27
CA VAL A 156 -28.79 24.24 17.85
C VAL A 156 -28.79 24.09 16.33
N MET A 157 -29.07 22.88 15.84
CA MET A 157 -29.18 22.62 14.40
C MET A 157 -30.28 23.49 13.76
N PRO A 158 -30.03 24.10 12.59
CA PRO A 158 -31.05 24.88 11.90
C PRO A 158 -32.23 23.99 11.49
N PRO A 159 -33.47 24.52 11.49
CA PRO A 159 -34.65 23.75 11.14
C PRO A 159 -34.59 23.28 9.69
N ILE A 160 -34.97 22.02 9.46
CA ILE A 160 -35.03 21.39 8.14
C ILE A 160 -36.09 22.11 7.29
N ARG A 161 -35.71 22.61 6.11
CA ARG A 161 -36.64 23.24 5.15
C ARG A 161 -36.86 22.31 3.96
N ILE A 162 -38.09 21.79 3.84
CA ILE A 162 -38.50 20.88 2.77
C ILE A 162 -38.65 21.64 1.45
N VAL A 163 -38.17 21.05 0.36
CA VAL A 163 -38.32 21.53 -1.01
C VAL A 163 -39.41 20.71 -1.70
N TRP A 164 -40.67 21.13 -1.55
CA TRP A 164 -41.84 20.39 -2.02
C TRP A 164 -41.83 20.05 -3.52
N LYS A 165 -41.24 20.91 -4.36
CA LYS A 165 -41.02 20.61 -5.78
C LYS A 165 -40.26 19.30 -5.98
N ASN A 166 -39.18 19.10 -5.23
CA ASN A 166 -38.35 17.90 -5.33
C ASN A 166 -39.11 16.68 -4.80
N VAL A 167 -39.87 16.84 -3.70
CA VAL A 167 -40.72 15.77 -3.16
C VAL A 167 -41.72 15.28 -4.21
N VAL A 168 -42.44 16.19 -4.86
CA VAL A 168 -43.42 15.83 -5.90
C VAL A 168 -42.75 15.16 -7.09
N MET A 169 -41.68 15.75 -7.63
CA MET A 169 -40.95 15.17 -8.78
C MET A 169 -40.40 13.77 -8.47
N MET A 170 -39.82 13.59 -7.28
CA MET A 170 -39.27 12.32 -6.85
C MET A 170 -40.38 11.29 -6.64
N THR A 171 -41.50 11.67 -6.04
CA THR A 171 -42.67 10.80 -5.87
C THR A 171 -43.21 10.32 -7.22
N LEU A 172 -43.41 11.23 -8.17
CA LEU A 172 -43.90 10.89 -9.51
C LEU A 172 -42.93 9.97 -10.27
N LEU A 173 -41.62 10.22 -10.18
CA LEU A 173 -40.61 9.34 -10.76
C LEU A 173 -40.72 7.90 -10.22
N HIS A 174 -40.83 7.74 -8.91
CA HIS A 174 -40.88 6.40 -8.29
C HIS A 174 -42.21 5.70 -8.57
N ILE A 175 -43.34 6.42 -8.61
CA ILE A 175 -44.62 5.86 -9.08
C ILE A 175 -44.49 5.37 -10.52
N GLY A 176 -43.91 6.18 -11.40
CA GLY A 176 -43.66 5.79 -12.78
C GLY A 176 -42.73 4.59 -12.92
N ALA A 177 -41.66 4.52 -12.12
CA ALA A 177 -40.74 3.38 -12.11
C ALA A 177 -41.42 2.09 -11.61
N VAL A 178 -42.23 2.17 -10.54
CA VAL A 178 -43.01 1.02 -10.04
C VAL A 178 -44.02 0.55 -11.09
N TYR A 179 -44.68 1.46 -11.78
CA TYR A 179 -45.53 1.11 -12.92
C TYR A 179 -44.72 0.48 -14.06
N GLY A 180 -43.53 1.00 -14.36
CA GLY A 180 -42.61 0.41 -15.33
C GLY A 180 -42.24 -1.04 -15.04
N LEU A 181 -42.13 -1.44 -13.75
CA LEU A 181 -41.92 -2.84 -13.37
C LEU A 181 -43.06 -3.75 -13.86
N SER A 182 -44.31 -3.28 -13.80
CA SER A 182 -45.48 -4.03 -14.27
C SER A 182 -45.50 -4.22 -15.79
N LEU A 183 -44.77 -3.37 -16.53
CA LEU A 183 -44.69 -3.43 -17.99
C LEU A 183 -43.54 -4.33 -18.49
N ILE A 184 -42.63 -4.79 -17.64
CA ILE A 184 -41.51 -5.65 -18.03
C ILE A 184 -41.97 -6.90 -18.82
N PRO A 185 -43.02 -7.63 -18.42
CA PRO A 185 -43.48 -8.82 -19.17
C PRO A 185 -44.01 -8.49 -20.57
N SER A 186 -44.43 -7.25 -20.81
CA SER A 186 -44.94 -6.77 -22.11
C SER A 186 -43.85 -6.20 -23.02
N ALA A 187 -42.63 -6.02 -22.52
CA ALA A 187 -41.54 -5.41 -23.26
C ALA A 187 -40.83 -6.41 -24.17
N LYS A 188 -40.41 -5.95 -25.36
CA LYS A 188 -39.54 -6.74 -26.23
C LYS A 188 -38.18 -6.95 -25.57
N ALA A 189 -37.55 -8.10 -25.82
CA ALA A 189 -36.23 -8.41 -25.26
C ALA A 189 -35.16 -7.36 -25.62
N LEU A 190 -35.22 -6.79 -26.84
CA LEU A 190 -34.34 -5.70 -27.27
C LEU A 190 -34.51 -4.43 -26.43
N THR A 191 -35.72 -4.12 -25.98
CA THR A 191 -36.01 -2.97 -25.11
C THR A 191 -35.38 -3.14 -23.73
N LEU A 192 -35.42 -4.36 -23.18
CA LEU A 192 -34.77 -4.68 -21.90
C LEU A 192 -33.24 -4.61 -22.01
N LEU A 193 -32.68 -5.15 -23.11
CA LEU A 193 -31.24 -5.04 -23.40
C LEU A 193 -30.82 -3.57 -23.57
N TRP A 194 -31.61 -2.78 -24.28
CA TRP A 194 -31.37 -1.35 -24.45
C TRP A 194 -31.41 -0.58 -23.13
N ALA A 195 -32.40 -0.85 -22.28
CA ALA A 195 -32.48 -0.28 -20.94
C ALA A 195 -31.23 -0.62 -20.12
N TRP A 196 -30.74 -1.86 -20.20
CA TRP A 196 -29.50 -2.28 -19.55
C TRP A 196 -28.26 -1.56 -20.12
N ILE A 197 -28.16 -1.38 -21.44
CA ILE A 197 -27.07 -0.61 -22.07
C ILE A 197 -27.09 0.84 -21.58
N CYS A 198 -28.26 1.49 -21.57
CA CYS A 198 -28.40 2.85 -21.03
C CYS A 198 -28.06 2.93 -19.54
N PHE A 199 -28.41 1.90 -18.76
CA PHE A 199 -28.00 1.79 -17.36
C PHE A 199 -26.48 1.75 -17.22
N MET A 200 -25.79 0.93 -18.03
CA MET A 200 -24.33 0.83 -18.02
C MET A 200 -23.64 2.14 -18.44
N ILE A 201 -24.12 2.79 -19.51
CA ILE A 201 -23.60 4.09 -19.97
C ILE A 201 -23.78 5.17 -18.89
N SER A 202 -24.95 5.20 -18.24
CA SER A 202 -25.22 6.10 -17.11
C SER A 202 -24.26 5.80 -15.95
N GLY A 203 -24.10 4.52 -15.61
CA GLY A 203 -23.22 4.04 -14.56
C GLY A 203 -21.77 4.49 -14.77
N PHE A 204 -21.19 4.25 -15.95
CA PHE A 204 -19.83 4.71 -16.28
C PHE A 204 -19.71 6.24 -16.32
N GLY A 205 -20.75 6.95 -16.76
CA GLY A 205 -20.78 8.42 -16.66
C GLY A 205 -20.69 8.94 -15.23
N VAL A 206 -21.25 8.19 -14.27
CA VAL A 206 -21.12 8.49 -12.83
C VAL A 206 -19.76 8.02 -12.30
N SER A 207 -19.44 6.74 -12.40
CA SER A 207 -18.28 6.12 -11.77
C SER A 207 -16.95 6.46 -12.46
N ALA A 208 -16.78 6.10 -13.74
CA ALA A 208 -15.55 6.42 -14.48
C ALA A 208 -15.43 7.93 -14.73
N GLY A 209 -16.54 8.59 -15.05
CA GLY A 209 -16.60 10.03 -15.33
C GLY A 209 -16.55 10.91 -14.08
N VAL A 210 -17.72 11.36 -13.62
CA VAL A 210 -17.80 12.44 -12.63
C VAL A 210 -17.09 12.11 -11.32
N HIS A 211 -17.10 10.85 -10.91
CA HIS A 211 -16.43 10.40 -9.70
C HIS A 211 -14.90 10.28 -9.86
N ARG A 212 -14.41 9.29 -10.62
CA ARG A 212 -12.97 8.97 -10.67
C ARG A 212 -12.15 9.95 -11.51
N LEU A 213 -12.67 10.40 -12.66
CA LEU A 213 -11.97 11.32 -13.56
C LEU A 213 -12.03 12.77 -13.08
N TRP A 214 -13.24 13.32 -12.91
CA TRP A 214 -13.39 14.77 -12.64
C TRP A 214 -13.30 15.11 -11.14
N SER A 215 -13.87 14.30 -10.25
CA SER A 215 -13.79 14.62 -8.81
C SER A 215 -12.39 14.33 -8.25
N HIS A 216 -11.87 13.12 -8.46
CA HIS A 216 -10.62 12.66 -7.84
C HIS A 216 -9.38 12.71 -8.72
N ARG A 217 -9.52 12.99 -10.03
CA ARG A 217 -8.38 13.11 -10.95
C ARG A 217 -7.45 11.90 -10.89
N SER A 218 -8.03 10.71 -10.77
CA SER A 218 -7.31 9.44 -10.56
C SER A 218 -6.70 8.87 -11.84
N TYR A 219 -7.12 9.37 -13.00
CA TYR A 219 -6.57 9.09 -14.31
C TYR A 219 -6.83 10.26 -15.27
N LYS A 220 -6.21 10.24 -16.46
CA LYS A 220 -6.45 11.23 -17.54
C LYS A 220 -7.16 10.57 -18.71
N ALA A 221 -8.00 11.34 -19.40
CA ALA A 221 -8.80 10.87 -20.52
C ALA A 221 -8.68 11.82 -21.72
N THR A 222 -8.64 11.23 -22.92
CA THR A 222 -8.67 11.98 -24.18
C THR A 222 -10.05 12.63 -24.40
N LEU A 223 -10.14 13.58 -25.34
CA LEU A 223 -11.39 14.27 -25.64
C LEU A 223 -12.55 13.31 -26.02
N PRO A 224 -12.36 12.28 -26.88
CA PRO A 224 -13.44 11.33 -27.19
C PRO A 224 -14.02 10.64 -25.96
N LEU A 225 -13.16 10.15 -25.06
CA LEU A 225 -13.59 9.49 -23.83
C LEU A 225 -14.28 10.48 -22.88
N ARG A 226 -13.78 11.70 -22.76
CA ARG A 226 -14.43 12.76 -21.95
C ARG A 226 -15.82 13.11 -22.46
N LEU A 227 -16.01 13.20 -23.78
CA LEU A 227 -17.32 13.43 -24.38
C LEU A 227 -18.28 12.26 -24.11
N PHE A 228 -17.82 11.02 -24.30
CA PHE A 228 -18.60 9.83 -23.98
C PHE A 228 -19.07 9.82 -22.51
N LEU A 229 -18.15 10.08 -21.57
CA LEU A 229 -18.46 10.10 -20.15
C LEU A 229 -19.38 11.27 -19.77
N ALA A 230 -19.26 12.43 -20.41
CA ALA A 230 -20.16 13.57 -20.18
C ALA A 230 -21.57 13.32 -20.71
N ILE A 231 -21.71 12.61 -21.83
CA ILE A 231 -23.00 12.13 -22.35
C ILE A 231 -23.61 11.11 -21.37
N GLY A 232 -22.80 10.15 -20.89
CA GLY A 232 -23.24 9.19 -19.87
C GLY A 232 -23.70 9.87 -18.57
N ASN A 233 -22.97 10.87 -18.09
CA ASN A 233 -23.37 11.65 -16.91
C ASN A 233 -24.70 12.41 -17.14
N SER A 234 -24.91 12.96 -18.34
CA SER A 234 -26.19 13.60 -18.71
C SER A 234 -27.35 12.58 -18.76
N MET A 235 -27.10 11.35 -19.17
CA MET A 235 -28.07 10.24 -19.13
C MET A 235 -28.38 9.78 -17.69
N ALA A 236 -27.39 9.88 -16.79
CA ALA A 236 -27.56 9.56 -15.37
C ALA A 236 -28.39 10.59 -14.60
N PHE A 237 -28.41 11.85 -15.05
CA PHE A 237 -29.19 12.96 -14.49
C PHE A 237 -29.04 13.11 -12.96
N GLN A 238 -27.79 13.30 -12.51
CA GLN A 238 -27.42 13.53 -11.11
C GLN A 238 -26.72 14.89 -10.92
N ASN A 239 -27.30 15.98 -11.41
CA ASN A 239 -26.65 17.30 -11.57
C ASN A 239 -25.51 17.30 -12.60
N ASP A 240 -25.04 18.50 -12.95
CA ASP A 240 -23.95 18.67 -13.90
C ASP A 240 -22.61 18.30 -13.26
N ILE A 241 -21.61 18.00 -14.09
CA ILE A 241 -20.29 17.51 -13.65
C ILE A 241 -19.66 18.45 -12.62
N TYR A 242 -19.78 19.76 -12.82
CA TYR A 242 -19.20 20.75 -11.92
C TYR A 242 -19.85 20.73 -10.53
N GLU A 243 -21.19 20.70 -10.47
CA GLU A 243 -21.91 20.67 -9.19
C GLU A 243 -21.71 19.34 -8.45
N TRP A 244 -21.80 18.21 -9.16
CA TRP A 244 -21.58 16.90 -8.55
C TRP A 244 -20.15 16.77 -8.00
N SER A 245 -19.14 17.15 -8.79
CA SER A 245 -17.74 17.08 -8.33
C SER A 245 -17.46 18.00 -7.14
N ARG A 246 -18.06 19.20 -7.10
CA ARG A 246 -17.96 20.07 -5.92
C ARG A 246 -18.53 19.37 -4.69
N ASP A 247 -19.78 18.91 -4.78
CA ASP A 247 -20.46 18.30 -3.63
C ASP A 247 -19.75 17.02 -3.17
N HIS A 248 -19.21 16.23 -4.10
CA HIS A 248 -18.44 15.01 -3.80
C HIS A 248 -17.09 15.30 -3.14
N ARG A 249 -16.35 16.33 -3.58
CA ARG A 249 -15.12 16.76 -2.90
C ARG A 249 -15.41 17.28 -1.48
N VAL A 250 -16.54 17.98 -1.28
CA VAL A 250 -16.99 18.38 0.07
C VAL A 250 -17.27 17.14 0.93
N HIS A 251 -17.99 16.18 0.36
CA HIS A 251 -18.32 14.92 1.03
C HIS A 251 -17.05 14.19 1.50
N HIS A 252 -16.03 14.03 0.66
CA HIS A 252 -14.78 13.39 1.07
C HIS A 252 -14.07 14.11 2.21
N LYS A 253 -13.99 15.44 2.13
CA LYS A 253 -13.25 16.25 3.08
C LYS A 253 -13.91 16.32 4.45
N TYR A 254 -15.25 16.35 4.49
CA TYR A 254 -16.02 16.55 5.71
C TYR A 254 -17.07 15.46 5.95
N ALA A 255 -16.78 14.22 5.52
CA ALA A 255 -17.74 13.12 5.54
C ALA A 255 -18.37 12.93 6.92
N ASP A 256 -19.67 12.61 6.92
CA ASP A 256 -20.45 12.30 8.14
C ASP A 256 -20.61 13.47 9.12
N THR A 257 -20.37 14.72 8.67
CA THR A 257 -20.59 15.96 9.42
C THR A 257 -21.70 16.83 8.79
N ASN A 258 -22.08 17.94 9.42
CA ASN A 258 -23.02 18.92 8.90
C ASN A 258 -22.55 19.64 7.63
N ALA A 259 -21.27 19.53 7.27
CA ALA A 259 -20.74 20.00 6.00
C ALA A 259 -20.84 18.95 4.89
N ASP A 260 -21.18 17.69 5.20
CA ASP A 260 -21.44 16.63 4.22
C ASP A 260 -22.84 16.78 3.61
N PRO A 261 -22.98 16.92 2.27
CA PRO A 261 -24.29 17.01 1.61
C PRO A 261 -25.25 15.87 1.95
N HIS A 262 -24.72 14.65 2.12
CA HIS A 262 -25.49 13.43 2.36
C HIS A 262 -25.05 12.72 3.64
N ASN A 263 -24.79 13.52 4.68
CA ASN A 263 -24.38 13.08 6.02
C ASN A 263 -25.10 11.81 6.50
N SER A 264 -24.37 10.71 6.59
CA SER A 264 -24.90 9.40 6.99
C SER A 264 -25.32 9.33 8.47
N SER A 265 -24.76 10.20 9.32
CA SER A 265 -25.11 10.31 10.75
C SER A 265 -26.56 10.77 10.97
N ARG A 266 -27.20 11.36 9.96
CA ARG A 266 -28.63 11.73 9.97
C ARG A 266 -29.57 10.57 9.61
N GLY A 267 -29.01 9.38 9.41
CA GLY A 267 -29.74 8.14 9.18
C GLY A 267 -29.91 7.78 7.70
N PHE A 268 -30.26 6.52 7.45
CA PHE A 268 -30.32 5.91 6.12
C PHE A 268 -31.18 6.71 5.13
N PHE A 269 -32.39 7.12 5.53
CA PHE A 269 -33.30 7.84 4.63
C PHE A 269 -32.71 9.17 4.17
N PHE A 270 -32.06 9.91 5.07
CA PHE A 270 -31.44 11.19 4.75
C PHE A 270 -30.31 11.01 3.74
N SER A 271 -29.36 10.12 3.99
CA SER A 271 -28.20 9.89 3.11
C SER A 271 -28.58 9.21 1.79
N HIS A 272 -29.68 8.45 1.75
CA HIS A 272 -30.15 7.80 0.53
C HIS A 272 -30.88 8.77 -0.40
N ILE A 273 -31.92 9.47 0.08
CA ILE A 273 -32.75 10.32 -0.78
C ILE A 273 -33.18 11.63 -0.10
N GLY A 274 -33.28 11.65 1.23
CA GLY A 274 -33.83 12.77 1.99
C GLY A 274 -33.04 14.07 1.81
N TRP A 275 -31.73 14.01 1.60
CA TRP A 275 -30.89 15.17 1.35
C TRP A 275 -31.27 15.95 0.08
N LEU A 276 -31.85 15.27 -0.93
CA LEU A 276 -32.37 15.90 -2.15
C LEU A 276 -33.72 16.61 -1.93
N LEU A 277 -34.44 16.25 -0.85
CA LEU A 277 -35.79 16.74 -0.57
C LEU A 277 -35.79 17.99 0.32
N VAL A 278 -34.64 18.40 0.81
CA VAL A 278 -34.48 19.51 1.75
C VAL A 278 -33.42 20.48 1.26
N ARG A 279 -33.38 21.69 1.84
CA ARG A 279 -32.28 22.63 1.59
C ARG A 279 -30.99 22.12 2.23
N LYS A 280 -29.88 22.24 1.50
CA LYS A 280 -28.53 21.94 1.99
C LYS A 280 -28.25 22.71 3.28
N HIS A 281 -27.53 22.09 4.20
CA HIS A 281 -27.08 22.75 5.42
C HIS A 281 -26.15 23.92 5.09
N PRO A 282 -26.17 25.04 5.84
CA PRO A 282 -25.31 26.20 5.55
C PRO A 282 -23.82 25.86 5.48
N ASP A 283 -23.34 24.93 6.32
CA ASP A 283 -21.92 24.52 6.31
C ASP A 283 -21.52 23.83 4.99
N VAL A 284 -22.43 23.10 4.32
CA VAL A 284 -22.16 22.51 3.00
C VAL A 284 -21.84 23.61 1.98
N ILE A 285 -22.61 24.71 2.02
CA ILE A 285 -22.45 25.85 1.10
C ILE A 285 -21.16 26.60 1.43
N GLU A 286 -20.93 26.89 2.70
CA GLU A 286 -19.74 27.60 3.17
C GLU A 286 -18.47 26.83 2.81
N LYS A 287 -18.41 25.53 3.14
CA LYS A 287 -17.23 24.70 2.91
C LYS A 287 -17.04 24.36 1.44
N GLY A 288 -18.12 24.15 0.68
CA GLY A 288 -18.05 23.97 -0.77
C GLY A 288 -17.50 25.19 -1.52
N SER A 289 -17.76 26.41 -1.01
CA SER A 289 -17.20 27.64 -1.61
C SER A 289 -15.68 27.78 -1.44
N LYS A 290 -15.10 27.08 -0.46
CA LYS A 290 -13.67 27.12 -0.11
C LYS A 290 -12.84 26.10 -0.89
N LEU A 291 -13.48 25.20 -1.64
CA LEU A 291 -12.77 24.19 -2.43
C LEU A 291 -12.17 24.78 -3.71
N ASP A 292 -11.05 24.19 -4.14
CA ASP A 292 -10.53 24.47 -5.47
C ASP A 292 -11.34 23.74 -6.54
N LEU A 293 -11.83 24.49 -7.51
CA LEU A 293 -12.54 23.98 -8.68
C LEU A 293 -12.01 24.61 -9.97
N SER A 294 -10.79 25.17 -9.94
CA SER A 294 -10.15 25.79 -11.11
C SER A 294 -9.96 24.80 -12.26
N ASP A 295 -9.65 23.55 -11.92
CA ASP A 295 -9.51 22.44 -12.87
C ASP A 295 -10.80 22.17 -13.65
N LEU A 296 -11.95 22.15 -12.97
CA LEU A 296 -13.25 21.92 -13.60
C LEU A 296 -13.70 23.11 -14.45
N LYS A 297 -13.31 24.34 -14.05
CA LYS A 297 -13.57 25.56 -14.83
C LYS A 297 -12.72 25.62 -16.11
N ALA A 298 -11.50 25.09 -16.06
CA ALA A 298 -10.60 25.01 -17.21
C ALA A 298 -11.00 23.92 -18.21
N ASP A 299 -11.78 22.91 -17.77
CA ASP A 299 -12.28 21.84 -18.61
C ASP A 299 -13.45 22.31 -19.50
N GLY A 300 -13.19 22.48 -20.79
CA GLY A 300 -14.19 22.90 -21.78
C GLY A 300 -15.38 21.94 -21.93
N VAL A 301 -15.20 20.63 -21.72
CA VAL A 301 -16.30 19.64 -21.78
C VAL A 301 -17.23 19.81 -20.58
N VAL A 302 -16.67 19.98 -19.39
CA VAL A 302 -17.43 20.22 -18.15
C VAL A 302 -18.24 21.50 -18.27
N MET A 303 -17.61 22.59 -18.69
CA MET A 303 -18.28 23.88 -18.83
C MET A 303 -19.32 23.89 -19.96
N PHE A 304 -19.07 23.15 -21.04
CA PHE A 304 -20.06 22.94 -22.10
C PHE A 304 -21.29 22.18 -21.59
N GLN A 305 -21.08 21.06 -20.90
CA GLN A 305 -22.17 20.27 -20.32
C GLN A 305 -22.98 21.11 -19.32
N ARG A 306 -22.32 21.88 -18.46
CA ARG A 306 -22.98 22.79 -17.51
C ARG A 306 -23.84 23.85 -18.21
N ARG A 307 -23.34 24.47 -19.28
CA ARG A 307 -24.07 25.49 -20.04
C ARG A 307 -25.35 24.95 -20.68
N TYR A 308 -25.31 23.72 -21.20
CA TYR A 308 -26.43 23.09 -21.90
C TYR A 308 -27.13 21.99 -21.09
N TYR A 309 -26.89 21.93 -19.78
CA TYR A 309 -27.25 20.80 -18.93
C TYR A 309 -28.73 20.42 -18.99
N LYS A 310 -29.62 21.41 -18.90
CA LYS A 310 -31.08 21.18 -18.93
C LYS A 310 -31.53 20.51 -20.24
N LEU A 311 -30.95 20.93 -21.36
CA LEU A 311 -31.24 20.34 -22.66
C LEU A 311 -30.61 18.94 -22.77
N SER A 312 -29.36 18.79 -22.35
CA SER A 312 -28.65 17.51 -22.44
C SER A 312 -29.32 16.41 -21.60
N VAL A 313 -29.82 16.71 -20.40
CA VAL A 313 -30.52 15.70 -19.57
C VAL A 313 -31.87 15.33 -20.15
N VAL A 314 -32.65 16.29 -20.66
CA VAL A 314 -33.95 15.97 -21.28
C VAL A 314 -33.75 15.07 -22.49
N VAL A 315 -32.77 15.39 -23.33
CA VAL A 315 -32.45 14.60 -24.52
C VAL A 315 -31.88 13.24 -24.14
N MET A 316 -30.83 13.18 -23.32
CA MET A 316 -30.09 11.94 -23.08
C MET A 316 -30.72 11.02 -22.04
N CYS A 317 -31.43 11.55 -21.03
CA CYS A 317 -32.04 10.75 -19.96
C CYS A 317 -33.44 10.23 -20.35
N PHE A 318 -34.21 11.00 -21.13
CA PHE A 318 -35.61 10.68 -21.42
C PHE A 318 -35.89 10.48 -22.90
N ILE A 319 -35.58 11.44 -23.77
CA ILE A 319 -35.95 11.37 -25.19
C ILE A 319 -35.20 10.22 -25.89
N PHE A 320 -33.87 10.20 -25.80
CA PHE A 320 -33.04 9.23 -26.51
C PHE A 320 -33.30 7.78 -26.06
N PRO A 321 -33.39 7.45 -24.74
CA PRO A 321 -33.73 6.10 -24.32
C PRO A 321 -35.15 5.66 -24.73
N THR A 322 -36.09 6.60 -24.90
CA THR A 322 -37.48 6.31 -25.29
C THR A 322 -37.66 6.15 -26.80
N LEU A 323 -37.03 7.01 -27.61
CA LEU A 323 -37.24 7.02 -29.05
C LEU A 323 -36.50 5.90 -29.78
N VAL A 324 -35.35 5.44 -29.26
CA VAL A 324 -34.57 4.37 -29.90
C VAL A 324 -35.39 3.06 -30.00
N PRO A 325 -36.01 2.54 -28.92
CA PRO A 325 -36.85 1.35 -29.01
C PRO A 325 -38.05 1.50 -29.93
N TRP A 326 -38.69 2.66 -29.87
CA TRP A 326 -39.86 2.95 -30.69
C TRP A 326 -39.51 2.97 -32.19
N TYR A 327 -38.41 3.62 -32.56
CA TYR A 327 -38.04 3.79 -33.97
C TYR A 327 -37.39 2.54 -34.59
N PHE A 328 -36.49 1.88 -33.87
CA PHE A 328 -35.65 0.82 -34.47
C PHE A 328 -36.25 -0.58 -34.41
N TRP A 329 -37.12 -0.87 -33.44
CA TRP A 329 -37.74 -2.18 -33.32
C TRP A 329 -39.22 -2.11 -32.91
N ASP A 330 -39.88 -0.99 -33.23
CA ASP A 330 -41.32 -0.77 -33.12
C ASP A 330 -41.88 -1.14 -31.73
N GLU A 331 -41.18 -0.71 -30.68
CA GLU A 331 -41.68 -0.84 -29.30
C GLU A 331 -42.77 0.19 -29.03
N SER A 332 -43.74 -0.13 -28.18
CA SER A 332 -44.72 0.86 -27.74
C SER A 332 -44.03 2.06 -27.08
N LEU A 333 -44.36 3.29 -27.52
CA LEU A 333 -43.88 4.54 -26.88
C LEU A 333 -44.13 4.54 -25.37
N TRP A 334 -45.22 3.92 -24.93
CA TRP A 334 -45.56 3.81 -23.52
C TRP A 334 -44.56 2.93 -22.76
N VAL A 335 -44.29 1.72 -23.28
CA VAL A 335 -43.31 0.79 -22.69
C VAL A 335 -41.90 1.40 -22.72
N ALA A 336 -41.53 2.02 -23.85
CA ALA A 336 -40.23 2.67 -24.00
C ALA A 336 -40.05 3.89 -23.06
N TYR A 337 -41.10 4.63 -22.77
CA TYR A 337 -41.01 5.74 -21.81
C TYR A 337 -40.85 5.25 -20.36
N PHE A 338 -41.66 4.26 -19.96
CA PHE A 338 -41.67 3.80 -18.57
C PHE A 338 -40.50 2.88 -18.20
N ILE A 339 -39.97 2.08 -19.14
CA ILE A 339 -38.86 1.14 -18.85
C ILE A 339 -37.47 1.81 -19.03
N PRO A 340 -36.95 2.04 -20.26
CA PRO A 340 -35.64 2.66 -20.44
C PRO A 340 -35.61 4.14 -20.04
N GLY A 341 -36.74 4.85 -20.06
CA GLY A 341 -36.85 6.21 -19.54
C GLY A 341 -36.87 6.27 -18.00
N LEU A 342 -38.00 5.92 -17.37
CA LEU A 342 -38.23 6.14 -15.93
C LEU A 342 -37.67 5.04 -15.01
N LEU A 343 -37.97 3.77 -15.26
CA LEU A 343 -37.52 2.66 -14.39
C LEU A 343 -35.99 2.58 -14.37
N ARG A 344 -35.34 2.65 -15.54
CA ARG A 344 -33.87 2.70 -15.61
C ARG A 344 -33.31 3.94 -14.91
N TYR A 345 -33.98 5.10 -14.99
CA TYR A 345 -33.53 6.30 -14.26
C TYR A 345 -33.53 6.06 -12.75
N ALA A 346 -34.66 5.59 -12.22
CA ALA A 346 -34.80 5.29 -10.80
C ALA A 346 -33.78 4.23 -10.34
N ALA A 347 -33.53 3.21 -11.17
CA ALA A 347 -32.52 2.19 -10.88
C ALA A 347 -31.10 2.78 -10.79
N VAL A 348 -30.70 3.65 -11.72
CA VAL A 348 -29.39 4.33 -11.68
C VAL A 348 -29.27 5.20 -10.42
N LEU A 349 -30.32 5.95 -10.07
CA LEU A 349 -30.34 6.78 -8.86
C LEU A 349 -30.14 5.93 -7.60
N HIS A 350 -30.94 4.88 -7.41
CA HIS A 350 -30.83 4.03 -6.23
C HIS A 350 -29.48 3.30 -6.16
N SER A 351 -28.94 2.85 -7.30
CA SER A 351 -27.59 2.28 -7.35
C SER A 351 -26.53 3.25 -6.83
N THR A 352 -26.58 4.52 -7.23
CA THR A 352 -25.64 5.53 -6.71
C THR A 352 -25.92 5.89 -5.26
N TRP A 353 -27.19 6.07 -4.87
CA TRP A 353 -27.56 6.46 -3.52
C TRP A 353 -27.30 5.38 -2.47
N LEU A 354 -27.22 4.11 -2.87
CA LEU A 354 -26.75 3.03 -1.99
C LEU A 354 -25.29 3.22 -1.55
N VAL A 355 -24.46 3.92 -2.34
CA VAL A 355 -23.09 4.26 -1.96
C VAL A 355 -23.11 5.24 -0.78
N ASN A 356 -23.91 6.31 -0.89
CA ASN A 356 -24.04 7.32 0.17
C ASN A 356 -24.67 6.77 1.46
N SER A 357 -25.57 5.79 1.36
CA SER A 357 -26.30 5.26 2.52
C SER A 357 -25.75 3.92 2.99
N ALA A 358 -25.96 2.84 2.23
CA ALA A 358 -25.58 1.49 2.65
C ALA A 358 -24.07 1.33 2.79
N ALA A 359 -23.26 1.95 1.92
CA ALA A 359 -21.80 1.88 2.02
C ALA A 359 -21.22 2.79 3.11
N HIS A 360 -22.00 3.61 3.81
CA HIS A 360 -21.58 4.29 5.06
C HIS A 360 -22.04 3.55 6.32
N MET A 361 -23.06 2.69 6.23
CA MET A 361 -23.70 2.10 7.41
C MET A 361 -23.37 0.61 7.58
N TRP A 362 -23.35 -0.16 6.50
CA TRP A 362 -23.28 -1.63 6.56
C TRP A 362 -22.13 -2.18 5.72
N GLY A 363 -21.22 -2.89 6.39
CA GLY A 363 -20.05 -3.50 5.78
C GLY A 363 -18.83 -3.54 6.69
N MET A 364 -17.68 -3.88 6.09
CA MET A 364 -16.39 -3.99 6.77
C MET A 364 -15.58 -2.70 6.66
N ARG A 365 -14.59 -2.46 7.53
CA ARG A 365 -13.72 -1.26 7.50
C ARG A 365 -12.21 -1.57 7.55
N PRO A 366 -11.68 -2.33 6.58
CA PRO A 366 -10.32 -2.89 6.61
C PRO A 366 -9.16 -1.89 6.60
N PHE A 367 -9.36 -0.68 6.08
CA PHE A 367 -8.26 0.26 5.85
C PHE A 367 -8.28 1.41 6.85
N ASN A 368 -9.47 1.82 7.32
CA ASN A 368 -9.60 2.86 8.33
C ASN A 368 -10.85 2.66 9.19
N LEU A 369 -10.66 2.34 10.47
CA LEU A 369 -11.75 2.12 11.43
C LEU A 369 -12.37 3.42 11.94
N ASN A 370 -11.67 4.55 11.80
CA ASN A 370 -12.05 5.84 12.38
C ASN A 370 -13.07 6.61 11.52
N ILE A 371 -13.37 6.12 10.32
CA ILE A 371 -14.35 6.70 9.39
C ILE A 371 -15.57 5.76 9.26
N ASN A 372 -16.73 6.27 8.86
CA ASN A 372 -17.92 5.44 8.65
C ASN A 372 -17.96 4.63 7.33
N PRO A 373 -17.41 5.10 6.18
CA PRO A 373 -17.38 4.36 4.92
C PRO A 373 -16.94 2.91 5.06
N ARG A 374 -17.61 2.00 4.34
CA ARG A 374 -17.54 0.55 4.50
C ARG A 374 -17.46 -0.18 3.17
N GLU A 375 -16.79 -1.32 3.19
CA GLU A 375 -16.77 -2.27 2.10
C GLU A 375 -18.08 -3.06 2.07
N ASN A 376 -18.84 -2.93 0.98
CA ASN A 376 -20.12 -3.60 0.78
C ASN A 376 -20.22 -4.21 -0.62
N ARG A 377 -20.09 -5.54 -0.69
CA ARG A 377 -20.11 -6.28 -1.97
C ARG A 377 -21.40 -6.15 -2.77
N PHE A 378 -22.54 -6.04 -2.09
CA PHE A 378 -23.83 -5.85 -2.76
C PHE A 378 -23.86 -4.47 -3.45
N VAL A 379 -23.41 -3.43 -2.75
CA VAL A 379 -23.27 -2.09 -3.33
C VAL A 379 -22.24 -2.10 -4.47
N SER A 380 -21.10 -2.79 -4.32
CA SER A 380 -20.10 -2.90 -5.41
C SER A 380 -20.70 -3.51 -6.67
N PHE A 381 -21.57 -4.52 -6.55
CA PHE A 381 -22.26 -5.09 -7.70
C PHE A 381 -23.26 -4.10 -8.33
N CYS A 382 -24.14 -3.49 -7.53
CA CYS A 382 -25.18 -2.57 -8.02
C CYS A 382 -24.62 -1.25 -8.58
N ALA A 383 -23.48 -0.79 -8.06
CA ALA A 383 -22.83 0.47 -8.40
C ALA A 383 -21.51 0.27 -9.17
N LEU A 384 -21.35 -0.84 -9.88
CA LEU A 384 -20.24 -1.09 -10.81
C LEU A 384 -18.82 -0.92 -10.22
N GLY A 385 -18.65 -1.19 -8.93
CA GLY A 385 -17.36 -1.12 -8.21
C GLY A 385 -17.32 -0.14 -7.05
N GLU A 386 -18.27 0.79 -6.94
CA GLU A 386 -18.19 1.89 -5.95
C GLU A 386 -18.51 1.49 -4.50
N GLY A 387 -18.79 0.22 -4.24
CA GLY A 387 -19.08 -0.28 -2.89
C GLY A 387 -17.85 -0.60 -2.02
N PHE A 388 -16.64 -0.50 -2.57
CA PHE A 388 -15.39 -0.63 -1.80
C PHE A 388 -15.03 0.70 -1.11
N HIS A 389 -15.97 1.18 -0.29
CA HIS A 389 -16.04 2.57 0.10
C HIS A 389 -15.09 2.95 1.25
N ASN A 390 -14.70 1.98 2.10
CA ASN A 390 -13.69 2.23 3.14
C ASN A 390 -12.31 2.43 2.51
N TYR A 391 -11.97 1.61 1.50
CA TYR A 391 -10.75 1.78 0.72
C TYR A 391 -10.76 3.13 0.00
N HIS A 392 -11.86 3.42 -0.70
CA HIS A 392 -12.01 4.65 -1.46
C HIS A 392 -11.83 5.91 -0.60
N HIS A 393 -12.49 6.01 0.56
CA HIS A 393 -12.28 7.16 1.45
C HIS A 393 -10.89 7.21 2.10
N THR A 394 -10.19 6.08 2.16
CA THR A 394 -8.82 6.02 2.67
C THR A 394 -7.79 6.42 1.61
N PHE A 395 -8.05 6.06 0.34
CA PHE A 395 -7.20 6.34 -0.82
C PHE A 395 -8.01 6.94 -1.97
N PRO A 396 -8.52 8.18 -1.83
CA PRO A 396 -9.45 8.78 -2.80
C PRO A 396 -8.84 8.98 -4.19
N TYR A 397 -7.52 9.09 -4.28
CA TYR A 397 -6.78 9.25 -5.54
C TYR A 397 -6.61 7.96 -6.35
N ASP A 398 -6.96 6.79 -5.79
CA ASP A 398 -6.83 5.51 -6.49
C ASP A 398 -7.89 5.36 -7.59
N TYR A 399 -7.46 5.07 -8.83
CA TYR A 399 -8.38 4.94 -9.96
C TYR A 399 -9.27 3.70 -9.88
N ALA A 400 -8.83 2.66 -9.17
CA ALA A 400 -9.59 1.45 -9.02
C ALA A 400 -10.68 1.61 -7.95
N THR A 401 -10.50 2.48 -6.97
CA THR A 401 -11.34 2.64 -5.76
C THR A 401 -11.42 1.37 -4.90
N SER A 402 -10.52 0.40 -5.13
CA SER A 402 -10.54 -0.89 -4.44
C SER A 402 -9.16 -1.54 -4.41
N GLU A 403 -8.82 -2.19 -3.30
CA GLU A 403 -7.62 -3.04 -3.19
C GLU A 403 -7.68 -4.27 -4.13
N HIS A 404 -8.89 -4.85 -4.29
CA HIS A 404 -9.08 -6.10 -5.02
C HIS A 404 -9.26 -5.89 -6.53
N GLY A 405 -8.94 -6.92 -7.32
CA GLY A 405 -9.03 -6.92 -8.78
C GLY A 405 -10.45 -6.88 -9.37
N SER A 406 -10.53 -7.04 -10.69
CA SER A 406 -11.65 -6.71 -11.60
C SER A 406 -13.03 -7.36 -11.34
N LEU A 407 -13.16 -8.39 -10.50
CA LEU A 407 -14.35 -9.26 -10.45
C LEU A 407 -15.67 -8.54 -10.09
N LEU A 408 -15.61 -7.56 -9.19
CA LEU A 408 -16.78 -6.77 -8.74
C LEU A 408 -16.62 -5.28 -9.07
N ASN A 409 -15.71 -4.94 -9.98
CA ASN A 409 -15.37 -3.57 -10.30
C ASN A 409 -15.40 -3.37 -11.82
N GLY A 410 -16.61 -3.32 -12.37
CA GLY A 410 -16.84 -3.12 -13.80
C GLY A 410 -16.27 -1.80 -14.30
N THR A 411 -16.28 -0.76 -13.47
CA THR A 411 -15.69 0.55 -13.79
C THR A 411 -14.18 0.46 -13.98
N LYS A 412 -13.47 -0.28 -13.10
CA LYS A 412 -12.04 -0.54 -13.27
C LYS A 412 -11.76 -1.24 -14.60
N VAL A 413 -12.51 -2.29 -14.92
CA VAL A 413 -12.37 -3.03 -16.19
C VAL A 413 -12.54 -2.10 -17.39
N PHE A 414 -13.56 -1.24 -17.34
CA PHE A 414 -13.80 -0.25 -18.38
C PHE A 414 -12.62 0.71 -18.54
N ILE A 415 -12.12 1.29 -17.44
CA ILE A 415 -10.97 2.22 -17.50
C ILE A 415 -9.71 1.52 -18.00
N ASP A 416 -9.46 0.28 -17.58
CA ASP A 416 -8.33 -0.52 -18.06
C ASP A 416 -8.42 -0.79 -19.56
N LEU A 417 -9.61 -1.12 -20.07
CA LEU A 417 -9.85 -1.28 -21.50
C LEU A 417 -9.62 0.04 -22.26
N MET A 418 -10.13 1.17 -21.73
CA MET A 418 -9.90 2.49 -22.32
C MET A 418 -8.41 2.86 -22.33
N CYS A 419 -7.65 2.42 -21.33
CA CYS A 419 -6.21 2.61 -21.29
C CYS A 419 -5.49 1.72 -22.33
N PHE A 420 -5.93 0.47 -22.48
CA PHE A 420 -5.39 -0.45 -23.49
C PHE A 420 -5.57 0.09 -24.93
N ILE A 421 -6.70 0.73 -25.22
CA ILE A 421 -6.96 1.35 -26.54
C ILE A 421 -6.41 2.79 -26.67
N GLY A 422 -5.68 3.30 -25.67
CA GLY A 422 -5.05 4.62 -25.72
C GLY A 422 -5.99 5.82 -25.50
N LEU A 423 -7.21 5.61 -25.01
CA LEU A 423 -8.15 6.69 -24.68
C LEU A 423 -8.02 7.21 -23.24
N ALA A 424 -7.35 6.45 -22.36
CA ALA A 424 -7.05 6.83 -20.97
C ALA A 424 -5.57 6.59 -20.63
N GLU A 425 -5.02 7.38 -19.73
CA GLU A 425 -3.63 7.29 -19.28
C GLU A 425 -3.47 7.69 -17.79
N ASP A 426 -2.26 7.57 -17.24
CA ASP A 426 -1.89 8.08 -15.91
C ASP A 426 -2.77 7.54 -14.76
N ARG A 427 -3.08 6.23 -14.79
CA ARG A 427 -3.85 5.54 -13.75
C ARG A 427 -3.06 5.51 -12.44
N LYS A 428 -3.56 6.20 -11.41
CA LYS A 428 -2.91 6.30 -10.10
C LYS A 428 -3.35 5.17 -9.17
N THR A 429 -2.39 4.49 -8.54
CA THR A 429 -2.68 3.46 -7.52
C THR A 429 -1.68 3.55 -6.35
N PRO A 430 -2.09 3.35 -5.09
CA PRO A 430 -1.18 3.35 -3.96
C PRO A 430 -0.28 2.10 -4.00
N SER A 431 0.93 2.23 -3.46
CA SER A 431 1.83 1.08 -3.33
C SER A 431 1.30 0.10 -2.29
N ARG A 432 1.67 -1.19 -2.43
CA ARG A 432 1.26 -2.23 -1.48
C ARG A 432 1.75 -1.93 -0.07
N GLU A 433 2.93 -1.33 0.05
CA GLU A 433 3.55 -0.92 1.30
C GLU A 433 2.72 0.18 1.97
N ALA A 434 2.21 1.16 1.20
CA ALA A 434 1.36 2.22 1.74
C ALA A 434 0.01 1.68 2.23
N ILE A 435 -0.58 0.71 1.52
CA ILE A 435 -1.82 0.03 1.96
C ILE A 435 -1.56 -0.72 3.27
N LEU A 436 -0.51 -1.54 3.33
CA LEU A 436 -0.17 -2.33 4.52
C LEU A 436 0.15 -1.43 5.72
N ALA A 437 0.91 -0.36 5.52
CA ALA A 437 1.21 0.62 6.57
C ALA A 437 -0.07 1.27 7.12
N ARG A 438 -1.07 1.50 6.26
CA ARG A 438 -2.36 2.05 6.69
C ARG A 438 -3.17 1.05 7.51
N VAL A 439 -3.19 -0.23 7.10
CA VAL A 439 -3.87 -1.33 7.83
C VAL A 439 -3.20 -1.58 9.18
N GLN A 440 -1.87 -1.47 9.27
CA GLN A 440 -1.09 -1.69 10.49
C GLN A 440 -1.17 -0.56 11.53
N ARG A 441 -2.00 0.48 11.33
CA ARG A 441 -2.19 1.58 12.27
C ARG A 441 -2.87 1.21 13.60
N THR A 442 -3.03 -0.06 13.94
CA THR A 442 -3.53 -0.49 15.26
C THR A 442 -2.43 -0.31 16.31
N ALA A 443 -2.77 0.31 17.45
CA ALA A 443 -1.79 0.68 18.47
C ALA A 443 -1.65 -0.41 19.55
N THR A 444 -1.53 -1.67 19.12
CA THR A 444 -1.47 -2.83 20.02
C THR A 444 -0.04 -3.15 20.46
N ARG A 445 0.06 -4.08 21.41
CA ARG A 445 1.33 -4.58 21.93
C ARG A 445 2.22 -5.21 20.85
N GLU A 446 1.62 -5.89 19.89
CA GLU A 446 2.30 -6.51 18.76
C GLU A 446 2.93 -5.46 17.86
N THR A 447 2.19 -4.38 17.57
CA THR A 447 2.69 -3.24 16.79
C THR A 447 3.90 -2.60 17.48
N ALA A 448 3.84 -2.40 18.81
CA ALA A 448 4.97 -1.89 19.59
C ALA A 448 6.26 -2.73 19.41
N PHE A 449 6.14 -4.05 19.42
CA PHE A 449 7.26 -4.95 19.18
C PHE A 449 7.77 -4.89 17.74
N VAL A 450 6.88 -4.77 16.74
CA VAL A 450 7.24 -4.66 15.32
C VAL A 450 8.07 -3.40 15.06
N HIS A 451 7.67 -2.25 15.60
CA HIS A 451 8.45 -1.01 15.51
C HIS A 451 9.83 -1.15 16.15
N ALA A 452 9.88 -1.69 17.38
CA ALA A 452 11.13 -1.88 18.10
C ALA A 452 12.10 -2.84 17.40
N ILE A 453 11.65 -4.02 16.97
CA ILE A 453 12.52 -5.01 16.31
C ILE A 453 12.99 -4.53 14.93
N SER A 454 12.15 -3.78 14.22
CA SER A 454 12.51 -3.23 12.91
C SER A 454 13.56 -2.13 13.04
N SER A 455 13.38 -1.18 13.96
CA SER A 455 14.37 -0.13 14.21
C SER A 455 15.69 -0.69 14.75
N ALA A 456 15.62 -1.72 15.61
CA ALA A 456 16.77 -2.48 16.06
C ALA A 456 17.49 -3.18 14.90
N GLY A 457 16.76 -3.82 13.99
CA GLY A 457 17.32 -4.53 12.84
C GLY A 457 18.04 -3.61 11.84
N VAL A 458 17.48 -2.42 11.59
CA VAL A 458 18.13 -1.39 10.76
C VAL A 458 19.41 -0.91 11.44
N MET A 459 19.35 -0.53 12.72
CA MET A 459 20.52 -0.10 13.47
C MET A 459 21.61 -1.18 13.52
N TYR A 460 21.24 -2.43 13.79
CA TYR A 460 22.14 -3.56 13.90
C TYR A 460 22.90 -3.80 12.59
N THR A 461 22.16 -3.88 11.48
CA THR A 461 22.74 -4.13 10.15
C THR A 461 23.69 -3.00 9.75
N LEU A 462 23.27 -1.74 9.92
CA LEU A 462 24.11 -0.58 9.58
C LEU A 462 25.37 -0.48 10.43
N THR A 463 25.25 -0.76 11.74
CA THR A 463 26.41 -0.81 12.63
C THR A 463 27.38 -1.90 12.19
N ARG A 464 26.86 -3.10 11.86
CA ARG A 464 27.70 -4.24 11.47
C ARG A 464 28.42 -3.98 10.14
N ASN A 465 27.72 -3.46 9.15
CA ASN A 465 28.30 -3.08 7.85
C ASN A 465 29.41 -2.04 8.02
N CYS A 466 29.18 -1.05 8.88
CA CYS A 466 30.18 -0.04 9.20
C CYS A 466 31.48 -0.65 9.76
N SER A 467 31.35 -1.57 10.72
CA SER A 467 32.51 -2.24 11.33
C SER A 467 33.22 -3.24 10.40
N LEU A 468 32.51 -3.73 9.37
CA LEU A 468 33.09 -4.60 8.34
C LEU A 468 33.82 -3.82 7.25
N GLY A 469 33.69 -2.48 7.23
CA GLY A 469 34.26 -1.65 6.17
C GLY A 469 33.40 -1.58 4.91
N ASP A 470 32.11 -1.93 4.97
CA ASP A 470 31.21 -1.84 3.82
C ASP A 470 30.86 -0.39 3.41
N PHE A 471 31.22 0.60 4.24
CA PHE A 471 30.96 2.02 4.03
C PHE A 471 32.23 2.84 4.24
N ASP A 472 32.57 3.69 3.28
CA ASP A 472 33.80 4.52 3.34
C ASP A 472 33.69 5.65 4.38
N ASN A 473 32.48 6.12 4.64
CA ASN A 473 32.21 7.29 5.49
C ASN A 473 32.08 6.95 6.99
N CYS A 474 32.29 5.69 7.37
CA CYS A 474 32.22 5.29 8.76
C CYS A 474 33.19 4.14 9.03
N GLY A 475 33.57 3.95 10.29
CA GLY A 475 34.42 2.85 10.69
C GLY A 475 34.11 2.41 12.11
N CYS A 476 35.03 1.63 12.66
CA CYS A 476 35.01 1.19 14.05
C CYS A 476 34.96 2.37 15.02
N ASP A 477 34.43 2.14 16.22
CA ASP A 477 34.54 3.08 17.34
C ASP A 477 35.93 2.99 17.97
N ASP A 478 36.82 3.89 17.56
CA ASP A 478 38.20 3.96 18.04
C ASP A 478 38.38 4.83 19.30
N THR A 479 37.30 5.41 19.84
CA THR A 479 37.38 6.42 20.92
C THR A 479 38.09 5.94 22.19
N ARG A 480 38.07 4.62 22.45
CA ARG A 480 38.66 4.01 23.65
C ARG A 480 39.93 3.22 23.35
N ASN A 481 40.33 3.09 22.10
CA ASN A 481 41.47 2.25 21.71
C ASN A 481 42.77 2.73 22.37
N GLY A 482 43.57 1.78 22.87
CA GLY A 482 44.82 2.04 23.60
C GLY A 482 44.66 2.31 25.09
N GLN A 483 43.44 2.54 25.60
CA GLN A 483 43.20 2.79 27.02
C GLN A 483 43.20 1.49 27.86
N ARG A 484 43.63 1.56 29.12
CA ARG A 484 43.50 0.42 30.07
C ARG A 484 42.03 0.21 30.44
N GLY A 485 41.49 -0.97 30.13
CA GLY A 485 40.12 -1.33 30.43
C GLY A 485 39.91 -1.96 31.81
N GLY A 486 40.99 -2.49 32.40
CA GLY A 486 41.01 -3.10 33.73
C GLY A 486 42.34 -3.82 33.98
N GLN A 487 42.45 -4.57 35.07
CA GLN A 487 43.66 -5.33 35.37
C GLN A 487 43.87 -6.44 34.32
N GLY A 488 45.02 -6.42 33.64
CA GLY A 488 45.41 -7.44 32.65
C GLY A 488 44.80 -7.28 31.24
N TRP A 489 44.14 -6.16 30.91
CA TRP A 489 43.61 -5.96 29.56
C TRP A 489 43.52 -4.50 29.08
N LEU A 490 43.60 -4.35 27.76
CA LEU A 490 43.58 -3.07 27.03
C LEU A 490 42.41 -3.01 26.06
N TRP A 491 41.88 -1.81 25.82
CA TRP A 491 40.95 -1.54 24.73
C TRP A 491 41.69 -1.53 23.40
N GLY A 492 41.16 -2.23 22.41
CA GLY A 492 41.73 -2.29 21.06
C GLY A 492 40.91 -3.17 20.14
N GLY A 493 41.29 -3.24 18.86
CA GLY A 493 40.50 -3.90 17.83
C GLY A 493 39.37 -2.99 17.31
N CYS A 494 38.39 -3.59 16.64
CA CYS A 494 37.26 -2.86 16.06
C CYS A 494 36.04 -2.94 17.00
N SER A 495 35.77 -1.87 17.75
CA SER A 495 34.49 -1.78 18.48
C SER A 495 33.37 -1.38 17.53
N ASP A 496 32.21 -2.03 17.63
CA ASP A 496 31.08 -1.76 16.75
C ASP A 496 30.51 -0.35 16.96
N ASN A 497 30.44 0.46 15.88
CA ASN A 497 30.02 1.86 15.94
C ASN A 497 28.49 2.03 16.01
N VAL A 498 27.94 1.71 17.18
CA VAL A 498 26.50 1.84 17.46
C VAL A 498 25.98 3.29 17.48
N GLY A 499 26.88 4.27 17.53
CA GLY A 499 26.54 5.68 17.40
C GLY A 499 26.06 6.00 15.99
N PHE A 500 26.84 5.57 14.99
CA PHE A 500 26.49 5.68 13.57
C PHE A 500 25.17 4.95 13.25
N GLY A 501 25.05 3.68 13.65
CA GLY A 501 23.85 2.90 13.37
C GLY A 501 22.57 3.47 13.98
N ASP A 502 22.65 4.06 15.20
CA ASP A 502 21.50 4.73 15.83
C ASP A 502 21.10 6.00 15.08
N ALA A 503 22.08 6.83 14.65
CA ALA A 503 21.82 8.06 13.92
C ALA A 503 21.10 7.81 12.59
N ILE A 504 21.57 6.83 11.81
CA ILE A 504 20.97 6.50 10.52
C ILE A 504 19.62 5.79 10.70
N SER A 505 19.51 4.85 11.65
CA SER A 505 18.22 4.20 11.95
C SER A 505 17.16 5.23 12.36
N LYS A 506 17.55 6.25 13.14
CA LYS A 506 16.68 7.37 13.47
C LYS A 506 16.25 8.17 12.23
N GLN A 507 17.19 8.55 11.36
CA GLN A 507 16.86 9.32 10.15
C GLN A 507 15.94 8.57 9.19
N PHE A 508 16.03 7.24 9.13
CA PHE A 508 15.25 6.44 8.19
C PHE A 508 13.92 5.96 8.77
N VAL A 509 13.95 5.34 9.95
CA VAL A 509 12.77 4.69 10.54
C VAL A 509 11.86 5.72 11.20
N ASP A 510 12.40 6.72 11.89
CA ASP A 510 11.56 7.74 12.54
C ASP A 510 10.97 8.73 11.52
N ALA A 511 11.59 8.91 10.35
CA ALA A 511 11.05 9.77 9.28
C ALA A 511 9.76 9.23 8.65
N LEU A 512 9.46 7.94 8.82
CA LEU A 512 8.19 7.35 8.40
C LEU A 512 7.01 7.79 9.30
N GLU A 513 7.31 8.21 10.53
CA GLU A 513 6.32 8.69 11.50
C GLU A 513 6.03 10.19 11.30
N THR A 514 5.17 10.49 10.33
CA THR A 514 4.81 11.87 9.95
C THR A 514 3.72 12.51 10.83
N GLY A 515 3.04 11.72 11.66
CA GLY A 515 1.97 12.18 12.54
C GLY A 515 2.48 12.91 13.79
N GLN A 516 1.63 13.77 14.36
CA GLN A 516 1.85 14.39 15.68
C GLN A 516 0.86 13.89 16.74
N ASP A 517 0.20 12.77 16.46
CA ASP A 517 -0.78 12.13 17.35
C ASP A 517 -0.09 11.23 18.38
N ALA A 518 -0.87 10.80 19.39
CA ALA A 518 -0.42 9.89 20.43
C ALA A 518 0.22 8.59 19.89
N ARG A 519 -0.26 8.12 18.73
CA ARG A 519 0.28 6.93 18.07
C ARG A 519 1.67 7.18 17.50
N ALA A 520 1.89 8.30 16.79
CA ALA A 520 3.22 8.65 16.33
C ALA A 520 4.21 8.77 17.50
N ALA A 521 3.78 9.36 18.62
CA ALA A 521 4.59 9.40 19.85
C ALA A 521 4.91 8.00 20.40
N MET A 522 3.93 7.09 20.42
CA MET A 522 4.13 5.68 20.80
C MET A 522 5.12 4.97 19.86
N ASN A 523 4.99 5.16 18.55
CA ASN A 523 5.85 4.53 17.55
C ASN A 523 7.31 5.02 17.68
N LEU A 524 7.52 6.33 17.80
CA LEU A 524 8.83 6.93 18.03
C LEU A 524 9.47 6.42 19.33
N HIS A 525 8.70 6.31 20.41
CA HIS A 525 9.17 5.73 21.68
C HIS A 525 9.62 4.27 21.50
N ASN A 526 8.82 3.45 20.83
CA ASN A 526 9.13 2.04 20.60
C ASN A 526 10.32 1.84 19.65
N ASN A 527 10.47 2.70 18.63
CA ASN A 527 11.65 2.72 17.76
C ASN A 527 12.92 3.00 18.59
N GLU A 528 12.89 4.01 19.47
CA GLU A 528 14.01 4.30 20.37
C GLU A 528 14.29 3.13 21.32
N ALA A 529 13.26 2.48 21.88
CA ALA A 529 13.43 1.29 22.71
C ALA A 529 14.12 0.14 21.96
N GLY A 530 13.81 -0.05 20.67
CA GLY A 530 14.51 -0.96 19.77
C GLY A 530 16.00 -0.65 19.65
N ARG A 531 16.35 0.61 19.35
CA ARG A 531 17.76 1.06 19.22
C ARG A 531 18.51 0.96 20.54
N LYS A 532 17.86 1.28 21.67
CA LYS A 532 18.41 1.11 23.01
C LYS A 532 18.62 -0.36 23.38
N ALA A 533 17.79 -1.27 22.88
CA ALA A 533 18.00 -2.71 23.07
C ALA A 533 19.33 -3.13 22.42
N VAL A 534 19.60 -2.74 21.17
CA VAL A 534 20.88 -3.03 20.49
C VAL A 534 22.07 -2.54 21.30
N LYS A 535 22.04 -1.27 21.75
CA LYS A 535 23.09 -0.68 22.59
C LYS A 535 23.23 -1.40 23.94
N GLY A 536 22.11 -1.76 24.55
CA GLY A 536 22.08 -2.39 25.88
C GLY A 536 22.54 -3.84 25.89
N THR A 537 22.53 -4.52 24.75
CA THR A 537 22.95 -5.92 24.60
C THR A 537 24.38 -6.10 24.09
N MET A 538 25.13 -5.01 23.86
CA MET A 538 26.54 -5.10 23.44
C MET A 538 27.38 -5.89 24.44
N GLN A 539 28.29 -6.71 23.93
CA GLN A 539 29.14 -7.57 24.72
C GLN A 539 30.60 -7.17 24.56
N ARG A 540 31.37 -7.32 25.64
CA ARG A 540 32.83 -7.16 25.58
C ARG A 540 33.44 -8.48 25.13
N THR A 541 33.98 -8.50 23.92
CA THR A 541 34.73 -9.62 23.37
C THR A 541 36.23 -9.37 23.56
N CYS A 542 36.98 -10.41 23.89
CA CYS A 542 38.42 -10.31 24.14
C CYS A 542 39.20 -11.36 23.37
N LYS A 543 40.42 -11.00 22.96
CA LYS A 543 41.41 -11.91 22.40
C LYS A 543 42.64 -11.96 23.30
N CYS A 544 43.07 -13.16 23.62
CA CYS A 544 44.22 -13.41 24.47
C CYS A 544 45.50 -13.48 23.63
N HIS A 545 46.55 -12.80 24.09
CA HIS A 545 47.82 -12.63 23.38
C HIS A 545 49.05 -12.97 24.23
N GLY A 546 48.87 -13.48 25.44
CA GLY A 546 49.98 -13.91 26.30
C GLY A 546 50.76 -15.09 25.71
N VAL A 547 51.91 -15.41 26.31
CA VAL A 547 52.80 -16.51 25.90
C VAL A 547 51.97 -17.80 25.76
N SER A 548 52.13 -18.50 24.64
CA SER A 548 51.38 -19.71 24.26
C SER A 548 49.85 -19.55 24.20
N GLY A 549 49.35 -18.33 23.95
CA GLY A 549 47.91 -18.04 23.90
C GLY A 549 47.26 -17.81 25.27
N SER A 550 48.06 -17.62 26.33
CA SER A 550 47.54 -17.32 27.67
C SER A 550 46.82 -15.96 27.73
N CYS A 551 45.85 -15.82 28.62
CA CYS A 551 45.08 -14.58 28.82
C CYS A 551 45.70 -13.62 29.84
N THR A 552 47.02 -13.70 30.08
CA THR A 552 47.75 -12.79 30.98
C THR A 552 47.76 -11.36 30.44
N THR A 553 47.81 -11.23 29.12
CA THR A 553 47.55 -9.99 28.38
C THR A 553 46.45 -10.27 27.35
N GLN A 554 45.39 -9.47 27.38
CA GLN A 554 44.29 -9.57 26.42
C GLN A 554 43.87 -8.19 25.91
N THR A 555 43.38 -8.16 24.68
CA THR A 555 42.81 -6.97 24.04
C THR A 555 41.31 -7.18 23.88
N CYS A 556 40.49 -6.20 24.25
CA CYS A 556 39.05 -6.31 24.17
C CYS A 556 38.42 -5.14 23.42
N TRP A 557 37.29 -5.42 22.76
CA TRP A 557 36.43 -4.46 22.05
C TRP A 557 34.97 -4.71 22.41
N LEU A 558 34.10 -3.73 22.12
CA LEU A 558 32.67 -3.90 22.21
C LEU A 558 32.13 -4.44 20.89
N GLN A 559 31.37 -5.53 20.96
CA GLN A 559 30.80 -6.18 19.79
C GLN A 559 29.29 -6.36 19.97
N LEU A 560 28.56 -6.24 18.87
CA LEU A 560 27.17 -6.63 18.78
C LEU A 560 27.04 -8.14 19.04
N PRO A 561 26.07 -8.56 19.87
CA PRO A 561 25.76 -9.98 20.02
C PRO A 561 25.08 -10.50 18.75
N GLU A 562 24.84 -11.80 18.64
CA GLU A 562 23.92 -12.32 17.63
C GLU A 562 22.55 -11.60 17.73
N PHE A 563 21.96 -11.23 16.60
CA PHE A 563 20.67 -10.51 16.58
C PHE A 563 19.54 -11.29 17.29
N ARG A 564 19.70 -12.61 17.44
CA ARG A 564 18.83 -13.45 18.25
C ARG A 564 18.73 -12.98 19.70
N GLU A 565 19.83 -12.53 20.31
CA GLU A 565 19.86 -12.02 21.68
C GLU A 565 19.08 -10.71 21.80
N VAL A 566 19.22 -9.81 20.81
CA VAL A 566 18.42 -8.59 20.72
C VAL A 566 16.93 -8.92 20.60
N GLY A 567 16.59 -9.88 19.74
CA GLY A 567 15.21 -10.35 19.57
C GLY A 567 14.62 -10.96 20.84
N ASN A 568 15.39 -11.77 21.58
CA ASN A 568 14.99 -12.35 22.86
C ASN A 568 14.76 -11.25 23.91
N TYR A 569 15.70 -10.30 24.03
CA TYR A 569 15.58 -9.16 24.94
C TYR A 569 14.31 -8.34 24.66
N LEU A 570 14.07 -7.99 23.39
CA LEU A 570 12.85 -7.26 23.00
C LEU A 570 11.59 -8.12 23.21
N LYS A 571 11.68 -9.45 23.11
CA LYS A 571 10.54 -10.32 23.37
C LYS A 571 10.17 -10.34 24.85
N GLU A 572 11.15 -10.28 25.75
CA GLU A 572 10.90 -10.09 27.18
C GLU A 572 10.24 -8.73 27.46
N LYS A 573 10.71 -7.66 26.80
CA LYS A 573 10.07 -6.34 26.87
C LYS A 573 8.64 -6.35 26.36
N TYR A 574 8.36 -7.06 25.27
CA TYR A 574 7.00 -7.26 24.76
C TYR A 574 6.09 -7.91 25.79
N HIS A 575 6.56 -8.90 26.55
CA HIS A 575 5.74 -9.57 27.56
C HIS A 575 5.37 -8.67 28.74
N ARG A 576 6.15 -7.61 29.01
CA ARG A 576 5.94 -6.64 30.08
C ARG A 576 5.58 -5.24 29.58
N ALA A 577 5.19 -5.13 28.31
CA ALA A 577 4.86 -3.86 27.67
C ALA A 577 3.74 -3.13 28.42
N ILE A 578 3.86 -1.81 28.52
CA ILE A 578 3.00 -0.95 29.33
C ILE A 578 1.85 -0.45 28.44
N LYS A 579 0.62 -0.65 28.90
CA LYS A 579 -0.55 0.02 28.30
C LYS A 579 -0.63 1.44 28.85
N VAL A 580 -0.69 2.43 27.97
CA VAL A 580 -0.86 3.83 28.35
C VAL A 580 -2.27 4.29 28.01
N ASP A 581 -3.05 4.56 29.06
CA ASP A 581 -4.38 5.13 28.94
C ASP A 581 -4.26 6.66 28.88
N LEU A 582 -4.31 7.21 27.67
CA LEU A 582 -4.41 8.65 27.50
C LEU A 582 -5.84 9.06 27.85
N LEU A 583 -6.02 9.80 28.95
CA LEU A 583 -7.33 10.26 29.42
C LEU A 583 -8.19 10.79 28.25
N ARG A 584 -9.44 10.32 28.19
CA ARG A 584 -10.48 10.74 27.21
C ARG A 584 -10.64 12.26 27.24
N GLY A 585 -9.88 12.95 26.40
CA GLY A 585 -9.90 14.41 26.28
C GLY A 585 -8.91 14.98 25.25
N ALA A 586 -8.21 14.12 24.50
CA ALA A 586 -7.18 14.55 23.55
C ALA A 586 -7.77 14.98 22.21
N GLY A 587 -8.36 16.18 22.16
CA GLY A 587 -8.37 16.95 20.91
C GLY A 587 -6.95 17.46 20.59
N ASN A 588 -6.68 17.86 19.35
CA ASN A 588 -5.39 18.39 18.87
C ASN A 588 -5.07 19.82 19.38
N SER A 589 -5.23 20.08 20.69
CA SER A 589 -4.81 21.35 21.31
C SER A 589 -3.32 21.31 21.65
N ALA A 590 -2.64 22.45 21.65
CA ALA A 590 -1.23 22.52 22.09
C ALA A 590 -1.03 21.98 23.53
N ALA A 591 -2.04 22.16 24.39
CA ALA A 591 -2.06 21.67 25.77
C ALA A 591 -2.11 20.12 25.87
N SER A 592 -2.86 19.44 24.99
CA SER A 592 -2.92 17.98 24.99
C SER A 592 -1.65 17.34 24.42
N ARG A 593 -0.97 18.03 23.48
CA ARG A 593 0.34 17.60 22.96
C ARG A 593 1.42 17.62 24.05
N GLY A 594 1.41 18.66 24.89
CA GLY A 594 2.30 18.74 26.07
C GLY A 594 2.08 17.57 27.02
N ALA A 595 0.82 17.28 27.37
CA ALA A 595 0.48 16.19 28.28
C ALA A 595 0.85 14.79 27.71
N VAL A 596 0.66 14.57 26.41
CA VAL A 596 1.07 13.32 25.74
C VAL A 596 2.60 13.18 25.79
N ALA A 597 3.34 14.20 25.39
CA ALA A 597 4.80 14.17 25.42
C ALA A 597 5.35 13.98 26.84
N GLU A 598 4.75 14.62 27.84
CA GLU A 598 5.09 14.46 29.26
C GLU A 598 4.85 13.03 29.73
N THR A 599 3.70 12.44 29.38
CA THR A 599 3.37 11.05 29.69
C THR A 599 4.42 10.09 29.14
N PHE A 600 4.78 10.20 27.85
CA PHE A 600 5.81 9.34 27.25
C PHE A 600 7.21 9.61 27.83
N SER A 601 7.52 10.85 28.20
CA SER A 601 8.81 11.19 28.82
C SER A 601 9.01 10.59 30.22
N SER A 602 7.91 10.33 30.94
CA SER A 602 7.93 9.67 32.25
C SER A 602 8.22 8.16 32.16
N ILE A 603 8.05 7.57 30.97
CA ILE A 603 8.26 6.15 30.73
C ILE A 603 9.70 5.91 30.31
N SER A 604 10.33 4.89 30.90
CA SER A 604 11.68 4.48 30.52
C SER A 604 11.76 4.17 29.03
N ARG A 605 12.73 4.77 28.34
CA ARG A 605 13.00 4.56 26.90
C ARG A 605 13.48 3.14 26.55
N LYS A 606 13.58 2.24 27.54
CA LYS A 606 13.89 0.81 27.34
C LYS A 606 12.64 -0.08 27.39
N GLU A 607 11.49 0.47 27.75
CA GLU A 607 10.22 -0.26 27.82
C GLU A 607 9.39 -0.04 26.55
N LEU A 608 8.62 -1.06 26.17
CA LEU A 608 7.66 -0.96 25.07
C LEU A 608 6.31 -0.47 25.58
N VAL A 609 5.65 0.35 24.77
CA VAL A 609 4.37 1.00 25.11
C VAL A 609 3.33 0.70 24.04
N HIS A 610 2.07 0.49 24.46
CA HIS A 610 0.93 0.37 23.57
C HIS A 610 -0.29 1.17 24.09
N LEU A 611 -1.21 1.53 23.20
CA LEU A 611 -2.39 2.34 23.54
C LEU A 611 -3.69 1.52 23.53
N GLU A 612 -3.76 0.49 22.67
CA GLU A 612 -4.95 -0.33 22.46
C GLU A 612 -4.74 -1.74 22.98
N ASP A 613 -5.83 -2.40 23.39
CA ASP A 613 -5.80 -3.83 23.72
C ASP A 613 -5.65 -4.66 22.44
N SER A 614 -4.89 -5.75 22.53
CA SER A 614 -4.73 -6.67 21.41
C SER A 614 -6.06 -7.39 21.10
N PRO A 615 -6.44 -7.53 19.83
CA PRO A 615 -7.65 -8.24 19.42
C PRO A 615 -7.52 -9.75 19.67
N ASP A 616 -8.66 -10.46 19.59
CA ASP A 616 -8.63 -11.93 19.59
C ASP A 616 -8.07 -12.47 18.27
N TYR A 617 -6.82 -12.94 18.31
CA TYR A 617 -6.12 -13.52 17.16
C TYR A 617 -6.58 -14.93 16.76
N CYS A 618 -7.44 -15.58 17.55
CA CYS A 618 -8.05 -16.85 17.15
C CYS A 618 -8.99 -16.66 15.95
N VAL A 619 -9.72 -15.54 15.92
CA VAL A 619 -10.78 -15.26 14.95
C VAL A 619 -10.18 -14.58 13.70
N GLU A 620 -10.58 -15.05 12.52
CA GLU A 620 -10.27 -14.37 11.26
C GLU A 620 -10.95 -12.99 11.27
N ASN A 621 -10.16 -11.94 11.18
CA ASN A 621 -10.63 -10.58 11.04
C ASN A 621 -9.94 -9.91 9.85
N ARG A 622 -10.58 -10.01 8.69
CA ARG A 622 -10.11 -9.40 7.44
C ARG A 622 -9.97 -7.89 7.52
N THR A 623 -10.71 -7.25 8.43
CA THR A 623 -10.62 -5.81 8.65
C THR A 623 -9.34 -5.41 9.37
N LEU A 624 -8.83 -6.26 10.25
CA LEU A 624 -7.55 -6.01 10.94
C LEU A 624 -6.36 -6.72 10.28
N GLY A 625 -6.56 -7.31 9.09
CA GLY A 625 -5.55 -8.14 8.43
C GLY A 625 -5.20 -9.42 9.21
N LEU A 626 -6.09 -9.91 10.08
CA LEU A 626 -5.86 -11.09 10.92
C LEU A 626 -6.41 -12.34 10.23
N PRO A 627 -5.56 -13.29 9.82
CA PRO A 627 -6.02 -14.51 9.13
C PRO A 627 -6.64 -15.56 10.08
N GLY A 628 -6.60 -15.34 11.40
CA GLY A 628 -6.97 -16.33 12.42
C GLY A 628 -5.91 -17.41 12.63
N THR A 629 -6.21 -18.43 13.43
CA THR A 629 -5.28 -19.54 13.72
C THR A 629 -5.52 -20.82 12.91
N GLU A 630 -6.55 -20.84 12.07
CA GLU A 630 -6.85 -21.98 11.19
C GLU A 630 -5.70 -22.22 10.19
N GLY A 631 -5.36 -23.50 9.96
CA GLY A 631 -4.29 -23.93 9.06
C GLY A 631 -2.88 -23.79 9.61
N ARG A 632 -2.68 -23.25 10.83
CA ARG A 632 -1.34 -23.07 11.42
C ARG A 632 -0.74 -24.38 11.92
N GLU A 633 0.56 -24.58 11.69
CA GLU A 633 1.33 -25.69 12.25
C GLU A 633 1.51 -25.51 13.76
N CYS A 634 1.36 -26.60 14.52
CA CYS A 634 1.57 -26.65 15.95
C CYS A 634 2.44 -27.86 16.35
N LEU A 635 3.05 -27.79 17.52
CA LEU A 635 3.97 -28.80 18.05
C LEU A 635 3.33 -29.56 19.22
N LYS A 636 3.26 -30.89 19.08
CA LYS A 636 2.71 -31.80 20.11
C LYS A 636 3.72 -32.80 20.64
N LYS A 637 4.58 -33.35 19.77
CA LYS A 637 5.58 -34.38 20.08
C LYS A 637 6.97 -33.95 19.60
N GLY A 638 7.98 -34.07 20.46
CA GLY A 638 9.38 -33.81 20.12
C GLY A 638 10.28 -33.99 21.36
N LYS A 639 11.49 -34.54 21.16
CA LYS A 639 12.39 -34.92 22.27
C LYS A 639 12.90 -33.69 23.07
N ASN A 640 13.15 -32.56 22.39
CA ASN A 640 13.73 -31.34 23.00
C ASN A 640 12.79 -30.12 22.94
N LEU A 641 11.48 -30.30 23.11
CA LEU A 641 10.54 -29.17 23.10
C LEU A 641 10.38 -28.55 24.49
N SER A 642 10.39 -27.21 24.54
CA SER A 642 10.04 -26.44 25.73
C SER A 642 8.59 -26.66 26.16
N LYS A 643 8.26 -26.33 27.41
CA LYS A 643 6.88 -26.39 27.92
C LYS A 643 5.92 -25.50 27.11
N TRP A 644 6.41 -24.37 26.61
CA TRP A 644 5.65 -23.44 25.76
C TRP A 644 5.31 -24.04 24.40
N GLU A 645 6.27 -24.73 23.78
CA GLU A 645 6.11 -25.40 22.48
C GLU A 645 5.21 -26.63 22.58
N LYS A 646 5.36 -27.45 23.63
CA LYS A 646 4.48 -28.62 23.89
C LYS A 646 3.00 -28.23 24.03
N ARG A 647 2.72 -27.00 24.49
CA ARG A 647 1.36 -26.45 24.63
C ARG A 647 0.86 -25.71 23.39
N SER A 648 1.66 -25.63 22.32
CA SER A 648 1.29 -24.84 21.13
C SER A 648 0.02 -25.34 20.45
N CYS A 649 -0.20 -26.65 20.32
CA CYS A 649 -1.45 -27.17 19.73
C CYS A 649 -2.68 -26.86 20.58
N LYS A 650 -2.54 -26.86 21.91
CA LYS A 650 -3.63 -26.43 22.80
C LYS A 650 -3.92 -24.95 22.61
N ARG A 651 -2.88 -24.11 22.67
CA ARG A 651 -3.00 -22.64 22.60
C ARG A 651 -3.46 -22.11 21.24
N LEU A 652 -2.95 -22.68 20.14
CA LEU A 652 -3.25 -22.22 18.77
C LEU A 652 -4.54 -22.83 18.24
N CYS A 653 -4.84 -24.08 18.59
CA CYS A 653 -5.99 -24.79 18.04
C CYS A 653 -7.12 -24.93 19.08
N SER A 654 -6.90 -25.71 20.14
CA SER A 654 -7.99 -26.12 21.06
C SER A 654 -8.61 -24.96 21.83
N ASP A 655 -7.80 -24.07 22.38
CA ASP A 655 -8.26 -22.89 23.12
C ASP A 655 -8.96 -21.87 22.17
N CYS A 656 -8.66 -21.93 20.87
CA CYS A 656 -9.34 -21.18 19.80
C CYS A 656 -10.56 -21.91 19.21
N GLY A 657 -11.00 -23.04 19.77
CA GLY A 657 -12.14 -23.82 19.28
C GLY A 657 -11.87 -24.67 18.03
N LEU A 658 -10.61 -24.83 17.63
CA LEU A 658 -10.19 -25.64 16.47
C LEU A 658 -9.72 -27.04 16.91
N ALA A 659 -9.91 -28.02 16.02
CA ALA A 659 -9.37 -29.37 16.18
C ALA A 659 -7.91 -29.43 15.71
N VAL A 660 -7.18 -30.44 16.19
CA VAL A 660 -5.79 -30.71 15.77
C VAL A 660 -5.81 -31.88 14.79
N GLU A 661 -5.39 -31.64 13.55
CA GLU A 661 -5.23 -32.66 12.53
C GLU A 661 -3.76 -33.09 12.43
N GLU A 662 -3.53 -34.40 12.32
CA GLU A 662 -2.21 -34.96 12.07
C GLU A 662 -2.02 -35.18 10.56
N ARG A 663 -0.92 -34.66 9.99
CA ARG A 663 -0.54 -34.87 8.59
C ARG A 663 0.86 -35.46 8.53
N ARG A 664 1.01 -36.58 7.80
CA ARG A 664 2.32 -37.14 7.47
C ARG A 664 2.89 -36.35 6.29
N ALA A 665 4.07 -35.77 6.47
CA ALA A 665 4.80 -35.07 5.43
C ALA A 665 6.13 -35.78 5.19
N GLU A 666 6.50 -35.99 3.93
CA GLU A 666 7.87 -36.38 3.59
C GLU A 666 8.75 -35.13 3.58
N THR A 667 9.78 -35.12 4.42
CA THR A 667 10.83 -34.11 4.39
C THR A 667 12.10 -34.74 3.85
N VAL A 668 12.72 -34.09 2.88
CA VAL A 668 14.04 -34.46 2.37
C VAL A 668 15.07 -33.65 3.14
N SER A 669 16.06 -34.32 3.72
CA SER A 669 17.16 -33.67 4.44
C SER A 669 18.47 -34.35 4.11
N SER A 670 19.55 -33.57 4.07
CA SER A 670 20.91 -34.10 3.96
C SER A 670 21.23 -35.02 5.13
N CYS A 671 21.75 -36.21 4.83
CA CYS A 671 22.10 -37.25 5.79
C CYS A 671 23.42 -37.92 5.37
N ASN A 672 23.97 -38.75 6.26
CA ASN A 672 25.18 -39.55 5.99
C ASN A 672 26.34 -38.72 5.40
N CYS A 673 26.48 -37.47 5.84
CA CYS A 673 27.48 -36.55 5.33
C CYS A 673 28.89 -37.05 5.67
N LYS A 674 29.69 -37.33 4.64
CA LYS A 674 31.10 -37.72 4.78
C LYS A 674 32.00 -36.56 4.39
N PHE A 675 32.93 -36.25 5.28
CA PHE A 675 34.00 -35.30 4.99
C PHE A 675 35.06 -35.99 4.15
N HIS A 676 35.35 -35.42 2.99
CA HIS A 676 36.47 -35.83 2.15
C HIS A 676 37.63 -34.87 2.40
N TRP A 677 38.70 -35.37 3.02
CA TRP A 677 39.93 -34.61 3.23
C TRP A 677 40.44 -34.12 1.86
N CYS A 678 40.73 -32.83 1.74
CA CYS A 678 40.69 -32.00 0.51
C CYS A 678 39.29 -31.40 0.17
N CYS A 679 38.68 -30.81 1.21
CA CYS A 679 37.71 -29.70 1.25
C CYS A 679 36.28 -29.91 0.72
N ALA A 680 35.76 -31.13 0.64
CA ALA A 680 34.37 -31.36 0.27
C ALA A 680 33.61 -32.20 1.31
N VAL A 681 32.37 -31.79 1.61
CA VAL A 681 31.40 -32.63 2.34
C VAL A 681 30.43 -33.20 1.33
N LYS A 682 30.40 -34.52 1.18
CA LYS A 682 29.41 -35.21 0.35
C LYS A 682 28.31 -35.77 1.25
N CYS A 683 27.08 -35.32 1.04
CA CYS A 683 25.91 -35.79 1.76
C CYS A 683 24.96 -36.54 0.83
N GLU A 684 24.30 -37.55 1.37
CA GLU A 684 23.19 -38.23 0.71
C GLU A 684 21.88 -37.47 1.00
N GLN A 685 20.87 -37.64 0.13
CA GLN A 685 19.52 -37.10 0.35
C GLN A 685 18.64 -38.19 0.97
N CYS A 686 18.37 -38.08 2.27
CA CYS A 686 17.45 -39.01 2.94
C CYS A 686 16.04 -38.44 2.94
N ARG A 687 15.07 -39.30 2.59
CA ARG A 687 13.65 -39.02 2.80
C ARG A 687 13.26 -39.50 4.19
N LYS A 688 12.69 -38.60 4.97
CA LYS A 688 12.14 -38.92 6.30
C LYS A 688 10.69 -38.52 6.36
N THR A 689 9.83 -39.46 6.72
CA THR A 689 8.43 -39.15 7.03
C THR A 689 8.37 -38.51 8.41
N VAL A 690 7.94 -37.26 8.47
CA VAL A 690 7.70 -36.52 9.71
C VAL A 690 6.21 -36.29 9.91
N THR A 691 5.79 -36.46 11.16
CA THR A 691 4.42 -36.15 11.57
C THR A 691 4.32 -34.68 11.94
N LYS A 692 3.46 -33.94 11.24
CA LYS A 692 3.13 -32.54 11.53
C LYS A 692 1.69 -32.41 12.03
N TYR A 693 1.43 -31.38 12.82
CA TYR A 693 0.10 -31.12 13.38
C TYR A 693 -0.39 -29.74 12.94
N TYR A 694 -1.66 -29.64 12.55
CA TYR A 694 -2.25 -28.40 12.05
C TYR A 694 -3.60 -28.12 12.73
N CYS A 695 -3.92 -26.83 12.91
CA CYS A 695 -5.24 -26.41 13.39
C CYS A 695 -6.27 -26.48 12.26
N VAL A 696 -7.41 -27.14 12.47
CA VAL A 696 -8.50 -27.26 11.49
C VAL A 696 -9.86 -27.05 12.12
N ARG A 697 -10.85 -26.59 11.35
CA ARG A 697 -12.24 -26.55 11.84
C ARG A 697 -12.72 -27.95 12.20
N ALA A 698 -13.33 -28.07 13.37
CA ALA A 698 -13.97 -29.32 13.78
C ALA A 698 -15.07 -29.67 12.76
N LYS A 699 -15.00 -30.86 12.16
CA LYS A 699 -16.11 -31.38 11.34
C LYS A 699 -17.34 -31.45 12.25
N GLN A 700 -18.40 -30.71 11.93
CA GLN A 700 -19.71 -30.98 12.50
C GLN A 700 -20.08 -32.40 12.12
N VAL A 701 -19.90 -33.34 13.05
CA VAL A 701 -20.56 -34.63 12.95
C VAL A 701 -22.05 -34.33 13.06
N LYS A 702 -22.76 -34.31 11.92
CA LYS A 702 -24.21 -34.45 11.91
C LYS A 702 -24.50 -35.76 12.65
N ASN A 703 -24.82 -35.65 13.93
CA ASN A 703 -25.26 -36.78 14.74
C ASN A 703 -26.70 -37.11 14.34
N ASP A 704 -26.88 -37.67 13.13
CA ASP A 704 -28.16 -38.23 12.67
C ASP A 704 -28.59 -39.45 13.51
N SER A 705 -27.75 -39.91 14.45
CA SER A 705 -28.03 -40.97 15.42
C SER A 705 -28.72 -40.49 16.70
N ALA A 706 -28.69 -39.19 17.02
CA ALA A 706 -29.35 -38.64 18.23
C ALA A 706 -30.84 -38.30 18.00
N SER A 707 -31.23 -37.96 16.77
CA SER A 707 -32.62 -37.70 16.40
C SER A 707 -33.46 -39.00 16.36
N ARG A 708 -32.88 -40.12 15.90
CA ARG A 708 -33.56 -41.44 15.87
C ARG A 708 -33.81 -42.05 17.26
N ARG A 709 -32.98 -41.77 18.27
CA ARG A 709 -33.20 -42.26 19.65
C ARG A 709 -34.24 -41.45 20.44
N LYS A 710 -34.52 -40.20 20.05
CA LYS A 710 -35.59 -39.40 20.66
C LYS A 710 -36.97 -39.71 20.07
N SER A 711 -37.09 -40.04 18.77
CA SER A 711 -38.40 -40.42 18.19
C SER A 711 -38.87 -41.83 18.58
N LEU A 712 -37.97 -42.76 18.89
CA LEU A 712 -38.30 -44.10 19.40
C LEU A 712 -38.69 -44.15 20.89
N ARG A 713 -38.40 -43.11 21.68
CA ARG A 713 -38.86 -42.99 23.07
C ARG A 713 -40.20 -42.27 23.23
N LEU A 714 -40.63 -41.51 22.23
CA LEU A 714 -41.94 -40.82 22.21
C LEU A 714 -43.07 -41.66 21.61
N ARG A 715 -42.77 -42.78 20.95
CA ARG A 715 -43.77 -43.78 20.48
C ARG A 715 -44.07 -44.92 21.48
N LYS A 716 -43.52 -44.84 22.70
CA LYS A 716 -43.83 -45.77 23.81
C LYS A 716 -44.58 -45.10 24.97
N LYS A 717 -45.04 -43.86 24.77
CA LYS A 717 -46.01 -43.16 25.62
C LYS A 717 -46.92 -42.36 24.69
N HIS A 718 -47.95 -43.04 24.21
CA HIS A 718 -49.14 -42.65 23.42
C HIS A 718 -49.33 -43.56 22.21
#